data_AF-A0A512E150-F1
#
_entry.id   AF-A0A512E150-F1
#
_cell.length_a   1.000
_cell.length_b   1.000
_cell.length_c   1.000
_cell.angle_alpha   90.00
_cell.angle_beta   90.00
_cell.angle_gamma   90.00
#
_symmetry.space_group_name_H-M   'P 1'
#
loop_
_entity.id
_entity.type
_entity.pdbx_description
1 polymer ?
#
loop_
_entity_poly.entity_id
_entity_poly.type
_entity_poly.pdbx_seq_one_letter_code
_entity_poly.pdbx_strand_id
1 'polypeptide(L)'
;MSSKLQAIDTPAAEPAEDDEALRGRLVATRSGDRTEGILAAFGGTIICLSFFIFVPALQPLAFGIWYQSEPVIAALFACGGAATICLAAMTMLGYPVSGALTHPLTLVTGALALWSAIASLAVPLPARSLIGPPQTGEGVLWQVALTALTALTLAVWQKRLVRRAIVVSAAVSGAILMGLNISEPIGSPWRPVYWPEFAAILGLFLIAIVTSDTSLRWPPAVARLLAPLPPARRLCASPEGLRVAAALLLGGAIVVTSSNKTAIGIFALVIPGLTALSWLTGTGKIWRAATVAAASAIIFAVPAGMYWLGKSYSLESPLSRWEMIRVALEALRADPWLLLHGSGWGSYNDILYRFLEHVRDIRVDSETWQPSLDIMGGGAFHTHNSYLEATISTGLPGGLLLLALPVTAILCARRRSHVVLCAVWVVVAGLLAAWFTLPEAVPFQAAALAATAGGLPRTSRSRDGHSPANHYKRFLHAGVAALAGLVLVTASVMTVRLALDAQRVLANMRTGGAVDRSLPPWLLSDHGQGGMHLWWLTLDLTNRLAAKGRTGAAFTASEVYWFEALMRAVDRHVAELPSSIRLKSLTVIMRDELATEMGDPQFDRLREWEIPTWSQKVMMLRQEMPERTDLAAPFLGTLVQSQNTAVAINFGNELLLRNPNDPVALWFTGIAMAPTAEWGNLGQARMLRAVDAGIERLIPLAPDVRKMLHDLRRD
;
A
#
# COMPACT_ATOMS: atom_id res chain seq x y z
N MET A 1 -104.03 17.70 -20.53
CA MET A 1 -103.01 17.74 -21.60
C MET A 1 -101.76 17.08 -21.08
N SER A 2 -101.29 16.06 -21.82
CA SER A 2 -99.95 15.44 -21.84
C SER A 2 -99.37 14.89 -20.54
N SER A 3 -98.78 13.70 -20.45
CA SER A 3 -98.64 12.49 -21.27
C SER A 3 -97.67 11.62 -20.47
N LYS A 4 -98.12 10.52 -19.87
CA LYS A 4 -97.23 9.49 -19.31
C LYS A 4 -96.95 8.47 -20.39
N LEU A 5 -95.69 8.21 -20.72
CA LEU A 5 -95.15 6.87 -21.01
C LEU A 5 -93.63 6.88 -21.22
N GLN A 6 -93.01 5.92 -20.53
CA GLN A 6 -91.77 5.17 -20.84
C GLN A 6 -90.38 5.82 -20.72
N ALA A 7 -89.58 5.22 -19.83
CA ALA A 7 -88.19 4.85 -20.12
C ALA A 7 -87.87 3.55 -19.34
N ILE A 8 -87.47 2.52 -20.08
CA ILE A 8 -86.84 1.28 -19.60
C ILE A 8 -85.34 1.48 -19.85
N ASP A 9 -84.52 1.29 -18.82
CA ASP A 9 -83.07 1.43 -18.86
C ASP A 9 -82.40 0.29 -19.64
N THR A 10 -81.53 0.64 -20.58
CA THR A 10 -80.47 -0.23 -21.14
C THR A 10 -79.12 0.33 -20.70
N PRO A 11 -78.21 -0.46 -20.11
CA PRO A 11 -76.87 0.02 -19.77
C PRO A 11 -76.00 0.13 -21.03
N ALA A 12 -75.32 1.26 -21.16
CA ALA A 12 -74.36 1.55 -22.23
C ALA A 12 -73.12 0.66 -22.12
N ALA A 13 -72.66 0.15 -23.26
CA ALA A 13 -71.40 -0.56 -23.41
C ALA A 13 -70.21 0.38 -23.16
N GLU A 14 -69.29 -0.02 -22.26
CA GLU A 14 -67.97 0.61 -22.13
C GLU A 14 -67.12 0.33 -23.38
N PRO A 15 -66.33 1.31 -23.86
CA PRO A 15 -65.40 1.09 -24.94
C PRO A 15 -64.22 0.24 -24.46
N ALA A 16 -63.91 -0.82 -25.20
CA ALA A 16 -62.72 -1.65 -25.02
C ALA A 16 -61.45 -0.84 -25.29
N GLU A 17 -60.92 -0.15 -24.27
CA GLU A 17 -59.54 0.33 -24.27
C GLU A 17 -58.58 -0.87 -24.15
N ASP A 18 -57.99 -1.25 -25.29
CA ASP A 18 -56.57 -1.62 -25.43
C ASP A 18 -55.96 -2.66 -24.47
N ASP A 19 -56.52 -3.87 -24.46
CA ASP A 19 -55.87 -5.07 -23.89
C ASP A 19 -54.50 -5.34 -24.56
N GLU A 20 -54.28 -4.86 -25.79
CA GLU A 20 -53.03 -4.96 -26.53
C GLU A 20 -51.96 -3.95 -26.06
N ALA A 21 -52.33 -2.71 -25.73
CA ALA A 21 -51.41 -1.73 -25.14
C ALA A 21 -51.03 -2.10 -23.70
N LEU A 22 -51.96 -2.72 -22.97
CA LEU A 22 -51.72 -3.24 -21.62
C LEU A 22 -50.77 -4.46 -21.67
N ARG A 23 -50.96 -5.39 -22.62
CA ARG A 23 -50.03 -6.50 -22.89
C ARG A 23 -48.67 -6.00 -23.35
N GLY A 24 -48.60 -5.01 -24.24
CA GLY A 24 -47.36 -4.38 -24.68
C GLY A 24 -46.56 -3.77 -23.52
N ARG A 25 -47.22 -3.07 -22.60
CA ARG A 25 -46.60 -2.52 -21.38
C ARG A 25 -46.15 -3.62 -20.41
N LEU A 26 -46.91 -4.70 -20.26
CA LEU A 26 -46.54 -5.85 -19.40
C LEU A 26 -45.35 -6.64 -19.95
N VAL A 27 -45.23 -6.76 -21.28
CA VAL A 27 -44.08 -7.41 -21.94
C VAL A 27 -42.82 -6.53 -21.87
N ALA A 28 -42.95 -5.22 -22.10
CA ALA A 28 -41.83 -4.27 -21.98
C ALA A 28 -41.30 -4.12 -20.53
N THR A 29 -42.18 -4.21 -19.53
CA THR A 29 -41.77 -4.20 -18.12
C THR A 29 -41.09 -5.51 -17.70
N ARG A 30 -41.52 -6.66 -18.23
CA ARG A 30 -40.84 -7.96 -18.00
C ARG A 30 -39.47 -8.06 -18.68
N SER A 31 -39.29 -7.51 -19.88
CA SER A 31 -38.00 -7.51 -20.57
C SER A 31 -36.98 -6.61 -19.88
N GLY A 32 -37.39 -5.43 -19.42
CA GLY A 32 -36.55 -4.50 -18.64
C GLY A 32 -36.03 -5.12 -17.33
N ASP A 33 -36.89 -5.81 -16.57
CA ASP A 33 -36.50 -6.43 -15.29
C ASP A 33 -35.53 -7.61 -15.47
N ARG A 34 -35.63 -8.33 -16.60
CA ARG A 34 -34.69 -9.41 -16.94
C ARG A 34 -33.30 -8.87 -17.28
N THR A 35 -33.19 -7.81 -18.09
CA THR A 35 -31.91 -7.18 -18.44
C THR A 35 -31.24 -6.57 -17.21
N GLU A 36 -31.99 -5.89 -16.34
CA GLU A 36 -31.47 -5.39 -15.06
C GLU A 36 -30.95 -6.52 -14.17
N GLY A 37 -31.66 -7.65 -14.11
CA GLY A 37 -31.26 -8.83 -13.36
C GLY A 37 -29.92 -9.40 -13.85
N ILE A 38 -29.74 -9.51 -15.16
CA ILE A 38 -28.50 -10.00 -15.79
C ILE A 38 -27.32 -9.06 -15.51
N LEU A 39 -27.52 -7.74 -15.69
CA LEU A 39 -26.47 -6.75 -15.42
C LEU A 39 -26.05 -6.76 -13.95
N ALA A 40 -27.01 -6.79 -13.03
CA ALA A 40 -26.71 -6.87 -11.60
C ALA A 40 -26.00 -8.18 -11.23
N ALA A 41 -26.35 -9.30 -11.86
CA ALA A 41 -25.65 -10.57 -11.67
C ALA A 41 -24.20 -10.49 -12.17
N PHE A 42 -23.97 -9.94 -13.37
CA PHE A 42 -22.63 -9.76 -13.92
C PHE A 42 -21.76 -8.86 -13.04
N GLY A 43 -22.28 -7.69 -12.62
CA GLY A 43 -21.62 -6.82 -11.66
C GLY A 43 -21.34 -7.51 -10.32
N GLY A 44 -22.30 -8.31 -9.84
CA GLY A 44 -22.14 -9.16 -8.66
C GLY A 44 -21.01 -10.17 -8.79
N THR A 45 -20.89 -10.84 -9.94
CA THR A 45 -19.81 -11.81 -10.23
C THR A 45 -18.44 -11.14 -10.18
N ILE A 46 -18.28 -9.94 -10.76
CA ILE A 46 -17.01 -9.18 -10.69
C ILE A 46 -16.61 -8.93 -9.24
N ILE A 47 -17.54 -8.47 -8.40
CA ILE A 47 -17.27 -8.24 -6.97
C ILE A 47 -16.98 -9.54 -6.22
N CYS A 48 -17.66 -10.64 -6.54
CA CYS A 48 -17.40 -11.92 -5.89
C CYS A 48 -15.99 -12.45 -6.23
N LEU A 49 -15.59 -12.35 -7.50
CA LEU A 49 -14.26 -12.76 -7.96
C LEU A 49 -13.15 -11.88 -7.40
N SER A 50 -13.41 -10.59 -7.19
CA SER A 50 -12.38 -9.68 -6.66
C SER A 50 -11.95 -10.03 -5.23
N PHE A 51 -12.75 -10.75 -4.43
CA PHE A 51 -12.27 -11.25 -3.14
C PHE A 51 -11.18 -12.34 -3.25
N PHE A 52 -10.97 -12.91 -4.43
CA PHE A 52 -10.01 -14.00 -4.68
C PHE A 52 -8.77 -13.53 -5.46
N ILE A 53 -8.49 -12.23 -5.48
CA ILE A 53 -7.28 -11.68 -6.14
C ILE A 53 -5.95 -12.15 -5.54
N PHE A 54 -5.98 -12.80 -4.37
CA PHE A 54 -4.81 -13.43 -3.76
C PHE A 54 -4.44 -14.78 -4.40
N VAL A 55 -5.35 -15.42 -5.15
CA VAL A 55 -5.11 -16.75 -5.74
C VAL A 55 -3.90 -16.79 -6.69
N PRO A 56 -3.67 -15.78 -7.56
CA PRO A 56 -2.46 -15.71 -8.38
C PRO A 56 -1.14 -15.61 -7.59
N ALA A 57 -1.16 -15.26 -6.30
CA ALA A 57 0.03 -15.25 -5.44
C ALA A 57 0.35 -16.62 -4.83
N LEU A 58 -0.52 -17.62 -5.01
CA LEU A 58 -0.33 -18.98 -4.50
C LEU A 58 0.36 -19.86 -5.56
N GLN A 59 1.24 -20.77 -5.14
CA GLN A 59 1.73 -21.82 -6.04
C GLN A 59 0.57 -22.70 -6.57
N PRO A 60 0.66 -23.24 -7.81
CA PRO A 60 1.73 -23.07 -8.79
C PRO A 60 1.57 -21.80 -9.67
N LEU A 61 0.65 -20.89 -9.33
CA LEU A 61 0.35 -19.71 -10.14
C LEU A 61 1.26 -18.52 -9.85
N ALA A 62 1.91 -18.50 -8.68
CA ALA A 62 2.78 -17.43 -8.21
C ALA A 62 3.86 -17.04 -9.24
N PHE A 63 3.95 -15.74 -9.52
CA PHE A 63 4.92 -15.16 -10.44
C PHE A 63 5.46 -13.81 -9.94
N GLY A 64 6.60 -13.37 -10.47
CA GLY A 64 7.24 -12.11 -10.09
C GLY A 64 8.38 -12.25 -9.07
N ILE A 65 9.07 -11.15 -8.81
CA ILE A 65 10.07 -11.04 -7.72
C ILE A 65 9.32 -10.94 -6.40
N TRP A 66 8.29 -10.09 -6.36
CA TRP A 66 7.38 -9.94 -5.22
C TRP A 66 6.11 -10.73 -5.49
N TYR A 67 6.24 -12.06 -5.52
CA TYR A 67 5.16 -12.96 -5.91
C TYR A 67 3.89 -12.88 -5.04
N GLN A 68 4.00 -12.33 -3.83
CA GLN A 68 2.89 -12.09 -2.92
C GLN A 68 2.13 -10.78 -3.22
N SER A 69 2.70 -9.88 -4.02
CA SER A 69 2.13 -8.55 -4.28
C SER A 69 1.84 -8.34 -5.76
N GLU A 70 2.79 -8.55 -6.67
CA GLU A 70 2.63 -8.20 -8.09
C GLU A 70 1.45 -8.91 -8.77
N PRO A 71 1.24 -10.24 -8.56
CA PRO A 71 0.08 -10.92 -9.11
C PRO A 71 -1.25 -10.37 -8.57
N VAL A 72 -1.26 -9.98 -7.29
CA VAL A 72 -2.44 -9.45 -6.61
C VAL A 72 -2.75 -8.04 -7.10
N ILE A 73 -1.72 -7.19 -7.28
CA ILE A 73 -1.84 -5.84 -7.85
C ILE A 73 -2.41 -5.93 -9.28
N ALA A 74 -1.86 -6.82 -10.11
CA ALA A 74 -2.38 -7.05 -11.44
C ALA A 74 -3.85 -7.50 -11.43
N ALA A 75 -4.20 -8.44 -10.56
CA ALA A 75 -5.57 -8.93 -10.41
C ALA A 75 -6.52 -7.85 -9.88
N LEU A 76 -6.06 -6.98 -8.98
CA LEU A 76 -6.81 -5.81 -8.50
C LEU A 76 -7.10 -4.85 -9.65
N PHE A 77 -6.11 -4.51 -10.48
CA PHE A 77 -6.31 -3.64 -11.64
C PHE A 77 -7.24 -4.27 -12.67
N ALA A 78 -7.12 -5.57 -12.93
CA ALA A 78 -8.04 -6.29 -13.81
C ALA A 78 -9.49 -6.24 -13.28
N CYS A 79 -9.70 -6.48 -11.98
CA CYS A 79 -11.01 -6.41 -11.34
C CYS A 79 -11.57 -4.98 -11.34
N GLY A 80 -10.74 -3.97 -11.05
CA GLY A 80 -11.10 -2.56 -11.12
C GLY A 80 -11.51 -2.16 -12.54
N GLY A 81 -10.73 -2.58 -13.54
CA GLY A 81 -11.01 -2.34 -14.96
C GLY A 81 -12.33 -2.98 -15.39
N ALA A 82 -12.54 -4.25 -15.05
CA ALA A 82 -13.81 -4.94 -15.28
C ALA A 82 -14.98 -4.22 -14.59
N ALA A 83 -14.80 -3.74 -13.36
CA ALA A 83 -15.83 -2.99 -12.63
C ALA A 83 -16.18 -1.66 -13.32
N THR A 84 -15.18 -0.89 -13.77
CA THR A 84 -15.42 0.37 -14.51
C THR A 84 -16.11 0.14 -15.86
N ILE A 85 -15.72 -0.88 -16.61
CA ILE A 85 -16.35 -1.24 -17.89
C ILE A 85 -17.80 -1.71 -17.65
N CYS A 86 -18.04 -2.49 -16.58
CA CYS A 86 -19.38 -2.89 -16.19
C CYS A 86 -20.26 -1.69 -15.82
N LEU A 87 -19.73 -0.72 -15.06
CA LEU A 87 -20.45 0.53 -14.75
C LEU A 87 -20.75 1.36 -16.00
N ALA A 88 -19.81 1.43 -16.96
CA ALA A 88 -20.02 2.10 -18.24
C ALA A 88 -21.15 1.41 -19.04
N ALA A 89 -21.10 0.08 -19.16
CA ALA A 89 -22.13 -0.72 -19.83
C ALA A 89 -23.50 -0.57 -19.15
N MET A 90 -23.55 -0.65 -17.81
CA MET A 90 -24.75 -0.40 -17.02
C MET A 90 -25.33 1.00 -17.29
N THR A 91 -24.48 2.03 -17.34
CA THR A 91 -24.89 3.41 -17.66
C THR A 91 -25.51 3.50 -19.05
N MET A 92 -24.87 2.87 -20.04
CA MET A 92 -25.34 2.89 -21.44
C MET A 92 -26.61 2.09 -21.67
N LEU A 93 -26.77 0.98 -20.95
CA LEU A 93 -27.96 0.13 -20.99
C LEU A 93 -29.09 0.62 -20.07
N GLY A 94 -28.95 1.81 -19.48
CA GLY A 94 -30.00 2.44 -18.68
C GLY A 94 -30.19 1.87 -17.26
N TYR A 95 -29.25 1.06 -16.76
CA TYR A 95 -29.27 0.60 -15.38
C TYR A 95 -29.02 1.78 -14.42
N PRO A 96 -29.73 1.88 -13.28
CA PRO A 96 -29.71 3.06 -12.40
C PRO A 96 -28.43 3.14 -11.54
N VAL A 97 -27.30 3.51 -12.15
CA VAL A 97 -26.01 3.67 -11.45
C VAL A 97 -25.74 5.08 -10.90
N SER A 98 -26.50 6.09 -11.33
CA SER A 98 -26.26 7.50 -10.97
C SER A 98 -26.18 7.72 -9.45
N GLY A 99 -27.07 7.10 -8.67
CA GLY A 99 -27.03 7.18 -7.22
C GLY A 99 -25.77 6.57 -6.60
N ALA A 100 -25.18 5.54 -7.23
CA ALA A 100 -23.94 4.92 -6.75
C ALA A 100 -22.73 5.78 -7.08
N LEU A 101 -22.69 6.39 -8.27
CA LEU A 101 -21.62 7.29 -8.70
C LEU A 101 -21.59 8.59 -7.88
N THR A 102 -22.76 9.07 -7.46
CA THR A 102 -22.91 10.30 -6.65
C THR A 102 -22.97 10.04 -5.14
N HIS A 103 -22.83 8.77 -4.72
CA HIS A 103 -22.86 8.44 -3.30
C HIS A 103 -21.64 9.05 -2.59
N PRO A 104 -21.77 9.63 -1.38
CA PRO A 104 -20.65 10.27 -0.68
C PRO A 104 -19.40 9.38 -0.54
N LEU A 105 -19.59 8.07 -0.30
CA LEU A 105 -18.48 7.11 -0.22
C LEU A 105 -17.73 6.92 -1.56
N THR A 106 -18.44 6.93 -2.68
CA THR A 106 -17.82 6.89 -4.01
C THR A 106 -17.15 8.22 -4.33
N LEU A 107 -17.76 9.34 -3.93
CA LEU A 107 -17.22 10.67 -4.17
C LEU A 107 -15.92 10.90 -3.39
N VAL A 108 -15.82 10.46 -2.14
CA VAL A 108 -14.59 10.64 -1.35
C VAL A 108 -13.44 9.78 -1.89
N THR A 109 -13.69 8.52 -2.27
CA THR A 109 -12.65 7.68 -2.90
C THR A 109 -12.29 8.21 -4.28
N GLY A 110 -13.27 8.67 -5.06
CA GLY A 110 -13.07 9.25 -6.39
C GLY A 110 -12.31 10.58 -6.34
N ALA A 111 -12.58 11.41 -5.33
CA ALA A 111 -11.84 12.65 -5.08
C ALA A 111 -10.40 12.36 -4.70
N LEU A 112 -10.15 11.34 -3.85
CA LEU A 112 -8.79 10.90 -3.53
C LEU A 112 -8.06 10.39 -4.78
N ALA A 113 -8.71 9.59 -5.62
CA ALA A 113 -8.14 9.11 -6.88
C ALA A 113 -7.82 10.26 -7.85
N LEU A 114 -8.75 11.20 -8.03
CA LEU A 114 -8.57 12.35 -8.91
C LEU A 114 -7.46 13.28 -8.42
N TRP A 115 -7.46 13.61 -7.13
CA TRP A 115 -6.40 14.43 -6.55
C TRP A 115 -5.04 13.76 -6.67
N SER A 116 -4.97 12.45 -6.36
CA SER A 116 -3.74 11.68 -6.52
C SER A 116 -3.23 11.69 -7.97
N ALA A 117 -4.14 11.60 -8.95
CA ALA A 117 -3.79 11.70 -10.37
C ALA A 117 -3.21 13.06 -10.73
N ILE A 118 -3.83 14.15 -10.26
CA ILE A 118 -3.38 15.53 -10.48
C ILE A 118 -2.01 15.76 -9.83
N ALA A 119 -1.87 15.38 -8.56
CA ALA A 119 -0.62 15.49 -7.80
C ALA A 119 0.52 14.71 -8.48
N SER A 120 0.23 13.53 -9.03
CA SER A 120 1.21 12.69 -9.74
C SER A 120 1.81 13.32 -11.00
N LEU A 121 1.23 14.40 -11.54
CA LEU A 121 1.81 15.13 -12.67
C LEU A 121 2.99 16.02 -12.25
N ALA A 122 3.09 16.36 -10.96
CA ALA A 122 4.11 17.25 -10.42
C ALA A 122 5.28 16.53 -9.74
N VAL A 123 5.28 15.20 -9.71
CA VAL A 123 6.26 14.40 -8.95
C VAL A 123 7.37 13.87 -9.86
N PRO A 124 8.57 13.56 -9.31
CA PRO A 124 9.72 13.13 -10.12
C PRO A 124 9.51 11.81 -10.89
N LEU A 125 8.68 10.92 -10.34
CA LEU A 125 8.37 9.61 -10.92
C LEU A 125 6.85 9.41 -11.07
N PRO A 126 6.20 10.03 -12.08
CA PRO A 126 4.75 9.97 -12.26
C PRO A 126 4.22 8.55 -12.44
N ALA A 127 4.92 7.70 -13.20
CA ALA A 127 4.49 6.33 -13.45
C ALA A 127 4.52 5.48 -12.17
N ARG A 128 5.53 5.67 -11.29
CA ARG A 128 5.54 5.07 -9.95
C ARG A 128 4.33 5.51 -9.13
N SER A 129 4.02 6.81 -9.13
CA SER A 129 2.87 7.32 -8.38
C SER A 129 1.52 6.81 -8.92
N LEU A 130 1.43 6.60 -10.24
CA LEU A 130 0.23 6.06 -10.89
C LEU A 130 0.00 4.58 -10.54
N ILE A 131 1.01 3.74 -10.75
CA ILE A 131 0.93 2.28 -10.61
C ILE A 131 1.08 1.85 -9.14
N GLY A 132 1.83 2.61 -8.35
CA GLY A 132 2.30 2.22 -7.02
C GLY A 132 3.56 1.36 -7.07
N PRO A 133 4.31 1.24 -5.96
CA PRO A 133 5.53 0.43 -5.92
C PRO A 133 5.17 -1.07 -5.98
N PRO A 134 6.00 -1.96 -6.57
CA PRO A 134 5.63 -3.37 -6.78
C PRO A 134 5.40 -4.16 -5.47
N GLN A 135 5.89 -3.66 -4.33
CA GLN A 135 5.67 -4.27 -3.02
C GLN A 135 4.22 -4.13 -2.52
N THR A 136 3.51 -3.05 -2.88
CA THR A 136 2.15 -2.78 -2.39
C THR A 136 1.16 -2.49 -3.50
N GLY A 137 1.56 -1.81 -4.58
CA GLY A 137 0.68 -1.29 -5.63
C GLY A 137 -0.17 -0.12 -5.18
N GLU A 138 0.13 0.47 -4.01
CA GLU A 138 -0.57 1.65 -3.53
C GLU A 138 -0.18 2.86 -4.39
N GLY A 139 -1.14 3.38 -5.14
CA GLY A 139 -0.97 4.44 -6.13
C GLY A 139 -2.30 4.99 -6.62
N VAL A 140 -2.29 5.80 -7.68
CA VAL A 140 -3.52 6.37 -8.25
C VAL A 140 -4.49 5.26 -8.70
N LEU A 141 -3.99 4.26 -9.42
CA LEU A 141 -4.84 3.20 -9.99
C LEU A 141 -5.48 2.31 -8.93
N TRP A 142 -4.83 2.14 -7.78
CA TRP A 142 -5.45 1.54 -6.60
C TRP A 142 -6.69 2.32 -6.16
N GLN A 143 -6.59 3.65 -6.06
CA GLN A 143 -7.71 4.50 -5.63
C GLN A 143 -8.85 4.49 -6.67
N VAL A 144 -8.52 4.41 -7.96
CA VAL A 144 -9.50 4.23 -9.04
C VAL A 144 -10.21 2.88 -8.89
N ALA A 145 -9.47 1.79 -8.64
CA ALA A 145 -10.04 0.46 -8.43
C ALA A 145 -10.97 0.43 -7.20
N LEU A 146 -10.54 1.01 -6.07
CA LEU A 146 -11.36 1.16 -4.86
C LEU A 146 -12.67 1.92 -5.17
N THR A 147 -12.59 3.02 -5.92
CA THR A 147 -13.75 3.82 -6.32
C THR A 147 -14.72 3.03 -7.18
N ALA A 148 -14.21 2.35 -8.21
CA ALA A 148 -15.01 1.57 -9.14
C ALA A 148 -15.70 0.39 -8.46
N LEU A 149 -14.97 -0.37 -7.63
CA LEU A 149 -15.52 -1.48 -6.87
C LEU A 149 -16.55 -1.01 -5.85
N THR A 150 -16.34 0.14 -5.20
CA THR A 150 -17.30 0.73 -4.26
C THR A 150 -18.60 1.12 -4.97
N ALA A 151 -18.49 1.83 -6.10
CA ALA A 151 -19.63 2.25 -6.92
C ALA A 151 -20.41 1.05 -7.46
N LEU A 152 -19.72 0.06 -8.02
CA LEU A 152 -20.36 -1.14 -8.56
C LEU A 152 -21.08 -1.91 -7.45
N THR A 153 -20.42 -2.08 -6.30
CA THR A 153 -21.02 -2.78 -5.15
C THR A 153 -22.28 -2.06 -4.68
N LEU A 154 -22.25 -0.73 -4.55
CA LEU A 154 -23.42 0.09 -4.19
C LEU A 154 -24.58 -0.07 -5.20
N ALA A 155 -24.28 -0.12 -6.50
CA ALA A 155 -25.26 -0.24 -7.58
C ALA A 155 -25.97 -1.60 -7.60
N VAL A 156 -25.28 -2.68 -7.23
CA VAL A 156 -25.85 -4.05 -7.25
C VAL A 156 -26.36 -4.53 -5.88
N TRP A 157 -26.00 -3.85 -4.78
CA TRP A 157 -26.30 -4.25 -3.40
C TRP A 157 -27.78 -4.50 -3.09
N GLN A 158 -28.68 -3.83 -3.82
CA GLN A 158 -30.11 -3.93 -3.59
C GLN A 158 -30.69 -5.29 -3.99
N LYS A 159 -30.07 -5.98 -4.96
CA LYS A 159 -30.54 -7.29 -5.42
C LYS A 159 -30.12 -8.36 -4.40
N ARG A 160 -31.10 -8.99 -3.75
CA ARG A 160 -30.89 -9.89 -2.59
C ARG A 160 -29.94 -11.05 -2.89
N LEU A 161 -30.07 -11.68 -4.05
CA LEU A 161 -29.23 -12.81 -4.45
C LEU A 161 -27.77 -12.37 -4.66
N VAL A 162 -27.57 -11.25 -5.35
CA VAL A 162 -26.24 -10.67 -5.58
C VAL A 162 -25.59 -10.28 -4.25
N ARG A 163 -26.29 -9.57 -3.38
CA ARG A 163 -25.78 -9.23 -2.03
C ARG A 163 -25.36 -10.45 -1.24
N ARG A 164 -26.18 -11.52 -1.25
CA ARG A 164 -25.84 -12.78 -0.58
C ARG A 164 -24.58 -13.40 -1.16
N ALA A 165 -24.46 -13.44 -2.48
CA ALA A 165 -23.27 -13.96 -3.15
C ALA A 165 -22.01 -13.17 -2.74
N ILE A 166 -22.09 -11.83 -2.68
CA ILE A 166 -21.00 -10.97 -2.22
C ILE A 166 -20.60 -11.28 -0.77
N VAL A 167 -21.58 -11.35 0.14
CA VAL A 167 -21.31 -11.66 1.56
C VAL A 167 -20.70 -13.04 1.74
N VAL A 168 -21.24 -14.05 1.05
CA VAL A 168 -20.71 -15.43 1.12
C VAL A 168 -19.31 -15.50 0.53
N SER A 169 -19.07 -14.88 -0.62
CA SER A 169 -17.75 -14.89 -1.28
C SER A 169 -16.69 -14.20 -0.40
N ALA A 170 -17.04 -13.05 0.20
CA ALA A 170 -16.17 -12.38 1.16
C ALA A 170 -15.86 -13.26 2.37
N ALA A 171 -16.89 -13.89 2.97
CA ALA A 171 -16.72 -14.76 4.12
C ALA A 171 -15.86 -16.00 3.81
N VAL A 172 -16.07 -16.63 2.65
CA VAL A 172 -15.29 -17.79 2.20
C VAL A 172 -13.85 -17.39 1.94
N SER A 173 -13.60 -16.30 1.20
CA SER A 173 -12.25 -15.79 0.95
C SER A 173 -11.54 -15.43 2.27
N GLY A 174 -12.22 -14.73 3.17
CA GLY A 174 -11.69 -14.41 4.50
C GLY A 174 -11.32 -15.63 5.33
N ALA A 175 -12.15 -16.69 5.30
CA ALA A 175 -11.86 -17.94 5.98
C ALA A 175 -10.67 -18.68 5.36
N ILE A 176 -10.53 -18.67 4.03
CA ILE A 176 -9.36 -19.23 3.33
C ILE A 176 -8.09 -18.47 3.72
N LEU A 177 -8.11 -17.14 3.66
CA LEU A 177 -6.98 -16.29 4.05
C LEU A 177 -6.58 -16.52 5.52
N MET A 178 -7.56 -16.65 6.42
CA MET A 178 -7.32 -17.01 7.81
C MET A 178 -6.69 -18.39 7.95
N GLY A 179 -7.23 -19.39 7.25
CA GLY A 179 -6.69 -20.76 7.26
C GLY A 179 -5.24 -20.79 6.82
N LEU A 180 -4.92 -20.17 5.67
CA LEU A 180 -3.56 -20.08 5.14
C LEU A 180 -2.63 -19.29 6.07
N ASN A 181 -3.11 -18.21 6.69
CA ASN A 181 -2.31 -17.42 7.64
C ASN A 181 -1.92 -18.21 8.90
N ILE A 182 -2.77 -19.13 9.35
CA ILE A 182 -2.51 -20.01 10.50
C ILE A 182 -1.67 -21.23 10.10
N SER A 183 -1.98 -21.86 8.96
CA SER A 183 -1.38 -23.14 8.57
C SER A 183 0.01 -22.99 7.95
N GLU A 184 0.27 -21.88 7.27
CA GLU A 184 1.50 -21.69 6.51
C GLU A 184 2.49 -20.75 7.22
N PRO A 185 3.78 -21.14 7.34
CA PRO A 185 4.80 -20.28 7.92
C PRO A 185 5.03 -19.02 7.06
N ILE A 186 5.53 -17.96 7.69
CA ILE A 186 5.95 -16.74 6.99
C ILE A 186 6.99 -17.12 5.92
N GLY A 187 6.79 -16.62 4.70
CA GLY A 187 7.63 -16.96 3.54
C GLY A 187 7.24 -18.25 2.81
N SER A 188 6.26 -19.03 3.31
CA SER A 188 5.71 -20.16 2.57
C SER A 188 5.11 -19.69 1.24
N PRO A 189 5.36 -20.42 0.14
CA PRO A 189 4.82 -20.06 -1.16
C PRO A 189 3.30 -20.36 -1.30
N TRP A 190 2.70 -20.95 -0.27
CA TRP A 190 1.24 -21.15 -0.12
C TRP A 190 0.60 -20.09 0.79
N ARG A 191 1.41 -19.19 1.35
CA ARG A 191 0.95 -18.06 2.14
C ARG A 191 0.81 -16.85 1.21
N PRO A 192 -0.41 -16.33 0.99
CA PRO A 192 -0.63 -15.30 -0.03
C PRO A 192 0.02 -13.96 0.32
N VAL A 193 0.23 -13.70 1.62
CA VAL A 193 0.72 -12.42 2.13
C VAL A 193 1.84 -12.64 3.15
N TYR A 194 2.93 -11.90 2.99
CA TYR A 194 4.06 -11.95 3.92
C TYR A 194 3.69 -11.50 5.33
N TRP A 195 2.95 -10.38 5.45
CA TRP A 195 2.65 -9.66 6.69
C TRP A 195 1.36 -10.12 7.38
N PRO A 196 1.38 -10.98 8.42
CA PRO A 196 0.18 -11.40 9.16
C PRO A 196 -0.64 -10.24 9.76
N GLU A 197 -0.03 -9.05 9.89
CA GLU A 197 -0.65 -7.85 10.43
C GLU A 197 -1.93 -7.46 9.67
N PHE A 198 -1.98 -7.74 8.36
CA PHE A 198 -3.10 -7.36 7.48
C PHE A 198 -4.44 -8.00 7.89
N ALA A 199 -4.41 -9.14 8.57
CA ALA A 199 -5.60 -9.89 8.96
C ALA A 199 -6.56 -9.05 9.81
N ALA A 200 -6.05 -8.11 10.62
CA ALA A 200 -6.89 -7.24 11.43
C ALA A 200 -7.79 -6.33 10.57
N ILE A 201 -7.25 -5.74 9.51
CA ILE A 201 -8.00 -4.88 8.61
C ILE A 201 -9.06 -5.70 7.85
N LEU A 202 -8.66 -6.88 7.35
CA LEU A 202 -9.55 -7.80 6.66
C LEU A 202 -10.74 -8.22 7.54
N GLY A 203 -10.46 -8.62 8.79
CA GLY A 203 -11.48 -9.03 9.74
C GLY A 203 -12.50 -7.92 10.05
N LEU A 204 -12.04 -6.66 10.15
CA LEU A 204 -12.92 -5.50 10.35
C LEU A 204 -13.82 -5.23 9.15
N PHE A 205 -13.29 -5.31 7.93
CA PHE A 205 -14.12 -5.19 6.72
C PHE A 205 -15.16 -6.31 6.65
N LEU A 206 -14.81 -7.53 7.04
CA LEU A 206 -15.75 -8.64 7.13
C LEU A 206 -16.83 -8.42 8.18
N ILE A 207 -16.52 -7.82 9.33
CA ILE A 207 -17.55 -7.43 10.30
C ILE A 207 -18.56 -6.50 9.65
N ALA A 208 -18.11 -5.47 8.92
CA ALA A 208 -18.99 -4.53 8.24
C ALA A 208 -19.86 -5.21 7.16
N ILE A 209 -19.26 -6.09 6.35
CA ILE A 209 -19.96 -6.83 5.28
C ILE A 209 -21.02 -7.77 5.88
N VAL A 210 -20.66 -8.63 6.83
CA VAL A 210 -21.56 -9.65 7.39
C VAL A 210 -22.69 -9.04 8.21
N THR A 211 -22.42 -7.99 8.99
CA THR A 211 -23.44 -7.30 9.80
C THR A 211 -24.60 -6.78 8.92
N SER A 212 -24.29 -6.40 7.68
CA SER A 212 -25.25 -5.85 6.74
C SER A 212 -26.13 -6.91 6.04
N ASP A 213 -25.85 -8.21 6.19
CA ASP A 213 -26.64 -9.26 5.55
C ASP A 213 -28.00 -9.45 6.21
N THR A 214 -29.05 -8.88 5.63
CA THR A 214 -30.44 -9.01 6.10
C THR A 214 -31.04 -10.42 5.98
N SER A 215 -30.26 -11.39 5.53
CA SER A 215 -30.72 -12.72 5.17
C SER A 215 -30.50 -13.78 6.25
N LEU A 216 -29.53 -13.55 7.14
CA LEU A 216 -29.30 -14.33 8.36
C LEU A 216 -30.46 -14.14 9.35
N ARG A 217 -31.06 -15.24 9.80
CA ARG A 217 -32.13 -15.28 10.81
C ARG A 217 -31.91 -16.47 11.72
N TRP A 218 -32.27 -16.34 12.99
CA TRP A 218 -32.23 -17.45 13.94
C TRP A 218 -33.13 -18.60 13.45
N PRO A 219 -32.65 -19.85 13.45
CA PRO A 219 -33.51 -21.01 13.30
C PRO A 219 -34.58 -20.98 14.41
N PRO A 220 -35.87 -21.26 14.10
CA PRO A 220 -36.94 -21.18 15.08
C PRO A 220 -36.73 -22.07 16.31
N ALA A 221 -36.07 -23.23 16.12
CA ALA A 221 -35.73 -24.15 17.20
C ALA A 221 -34.65 -23.58 18.14
N VAL A 222 -33.59 -22.99 17.58
CA VAL A 222 -32.49 -22.38 18.34
C VAL A 222 -32.95 -21.14 19.09
N ALA A 223 -33.79 -20.31 18.46
CA ALA A 223 -34.38 -19.14 19.13
C ALA A 223 -35.23 -19.52 20.34
N ARG A 224 -36.01 -20.62 20.25
CA ARG A 224 -36.80 -21.14 21.38
C ARG A 224 -35.93 -21.74 22.49
N LEU A 225 -34.86 -22.45 22.12
CA LEU A 225 -33.92 -23.06 23.07
C LEU A 225 -33.15 -22.00 23.88
N LEU A 226 -32.78 -20.89 23.24
CA LEU A 226 -32.00 -19.80 23.85
C LEU A 226 -32.87 -18.74 24.57
N ALA A 227 -34.18 -18.70 24.30
CA ALA A 227 -35.12 -17.78 24.92
C ALA A 227 -35.14 -17.72 26.47
N PRO A 228 -34.92 -18.81 27.24
CA PRO A 228 -34.93 -18.76 28.69
C PRO A 228 -33.68 -18.12 29.33
N LEU A 229 -32.57 -17.97 28.60
CA LEU A 229 -31.33 -17.37 29.15
C LEU A 229 -31.38 -15.83 29.01
N PRO A 230 -31.24 -15.03 30.09
CA PRO A 230 -31.40 -13.57 30.04
C PRO A 230 -30.52 -12.83 29.00
N PRO A 231 -29.21 -13.12 28.84
CA PRO A 231 -28.40 -12.48 27.79
C PRO A 231 -28.76 -12.98 26.39
N ALA A 232 -29.10 -14.27 26.25
CA ALA A 232 -29.45 -14.87 24.97
C ALA A 232 -30.84 -14.43 24.48
N ARG A 233 -31.78 -14.14 25.38
CA ARG A 233 -33.10 -13.60 25.06
C ARG A 233 -33.02 -12.28 24.31
N ARG A 234 -32.08 -11.39 24.68
CA ARG A 234 -31.85 -10.12 23.95
C ARG A 234 -31.20 -10.33 22.57
N LEU A 235 -30.26 -11.27 22.46
CA LEU A 235 -29.62 -11.64 21.19
C LEU A 235 -30.59 -12.33 20.22
N CYS A 236 -31.53 -13.12 20.73
CA CYS A 236 -32.55 -13.81 19.96
C CYS A 236 -33.82 -12.98 19.70
N ALA A 237 -34.01 -11.86 20.41
CA ALA A 237 -35.15 -10.96 20.24
C ALA A 237 -35.19 -10.29 18.85
N SER A 238 -34.05 -10.19 18.16
CA SER A 238 -34.00 -9.64 16.81
C SER A 238 -33.04 -10.41 15.90
N PRO A 239 -33.29 -10.45 14.58
CA PRO A 239 -32.32 -10.94 13.60
C PRO A 239 -31.02 -10.12 13.56
N GLU A 240 -30.98 -8.95 14.20
CA GLU A 240 -29.79 -8.10 14.29
C GLU A 240 -28.75 -8.68 15.24
N GLY A 241 -29.16 -9.22 16.38
CA GLY A 241 -28.27 -9.86 17.34
C GLY A 241 -27.47 -11.01 16.73
N LEU A 242 -28.11 -11.87 15.93
CA LEU A 242 -27.42 -12.95 15.21
C LEU A 242 -26.39 -12.42 14.21
N ARG A 243 -26.74 -11.38 13.46
CA ARG A 243 -25.87 -10.82 12.42
C ARG A 243 -24.62 -10.21 13.03
N VAL A 244 -24.79 -9.44 14.11
CA VAL A 244 -23.68 -8.86 14.86
C VAL A 244 -22.83 -9.96 15.49
N ALA A 245 -23.44 -10.96 16.11
CA ALA A 245 -22.70 -12.07 16.71
C ALA A 245 -21.90 -12.85 15.67
N ALA A 246 -22.52 -13.24 14.54
CA ALA A 246 -21.85 -13.94 13.46
C ALA A 246 -20.72 -13.10 12.84
N ALA A 247 -20.95 -11.79 12.66
CA ALA A 247 -19.95 -10.86 12.16
C ALA A 247 -18.74 -10.75 13.11
N LEU A 248 -18.99 -10.57 14.41
CA LEU A 248 -17.95 -10.47 15.43
C LEU A 248 -17.21 -11.81 15.62
N LEU A 249 -17.89 -12.95 15.51
CA LEU A 249 -17.25 -14.26 15.57
C LEU A 249 -16.32 -14.48 14.38
N LEU A 250 -16.82 -14.29 13.15
CA LEU A 250 -16.01 -14.52 11.95
C LEU A 250 -14.89 -13.49 11.83
N GLY A 251 -15.23 -12.20 11.83
CA GLY A 251 -14.23 -11.16 11.65
C GLY A 251 -13.33 -10.98 12.86
N GLY A 252 -13.83 -11.20 14.09
CA GLY A 252 -13.02 -11.20 15.29
C GLY A 252 -12.05 -12.37 15.35
N ALA A 253 -12.43 -13.57 14.89
CA ALA A 253 -11.50 -14.69 14.76
C ALA A 253 -10.33 -14.32 13.83
N ILE A 254 -10.62 -13.69 12.68
CA ILE A 254 -9.59 -13.21 11.75
C ILE A 254 -8.69 -12.15 12.41
N VAL A 255 -9.28 -11.17 13.12
CA VAL A 255 -8.51 -10.15 13.85
C VAL A 255 -7.55 -10.76 14.86
N VAL A 256 -7.96 -11.80 15.60
CA VAL A 256 -7.13 -12.46 16.61
C VAL A 256 -5.95 -13.22 15.99
N THR A 257 -6.03 -13.62 14.71
CA THR A 257 -4.88 -14.22 13.98
C THR A 257 -3.84 -13.20 13.52
N SER A 258 -4.09 -11.91 13.71
CA SER A 258 -3.14 -10.86 13.36
C SER A 258 -1.95 -10.86 14.32
N SER A 259 -0.74 -10.68 13.80
CA SER A 259 0.45 -10.36 14.59
C SER A 259 0.44 -8.93 15.14
N ASN A 260 -0.49 -8.07 14.68
CA ASN A 260 -0.57 -6.67 15.09
C ASN A 260 -1.28 -6.53 16.44
N LYS A 261 -0.51 -6.59 17.53
CA LYS A 261 -1.02 -6.43 18.91
C LYS A 261 -1.74 -5.09 19.13
N THR A 262 -1.27 -4.01 18.50
CA THR A 262 -1.95 -2.71 18.55
C THR A 262 -3.35 -2.81 17.95
N ALA A 263 -3.48 -3.52 16.82
CA ALA A 263 -4.77 -3.71 16.16
C ALA A 263 -5.77 -4.50 17.02
N ILE A 264 -5.30 -5.61 17.61
CA ILE A 264 -6.10 -6.43 18.53
C ILE A 264 -6.55 -5.59 19.74
N GLY A 265 -5.63 -4.80 20.32
CA GLY A 265 -5.93 -3.92 21.44
C GLY A 265 -6.98 -2.85 21.11
N ILE A 266 -6.82 -2.14 19.98
CA ILE A 266 -7.81 -1.13 19.54
C ILE A 266 -9.17 -1.80 19.30
N PHE A 267 -9.21 -2.96 18.62
CA PHE A 267 -10.44 -3.71 18.39
C PHE A 267 -11.15 -4.09 19.72
N ALA A 268 -10.40 -4.68 20.66
CA ALA A 268 -10.92 -5.17 21.93
C ALA A 268 -11.39 -4.05 22.87
N LEU A 269 -10.86 -2.83 22.73
CA LEU A 269 -11.23 -1.68 23.55
C LEU A 269 -12.34 -0.84 22.90
N VAL A 270 -12.18 -0.49 21.63
CA VAL A 270 -13.05 0.48 20.94
C VAL A 270 -14.44 -0.11 20.67
N ILE A 271 -14.54 -1.36 20.20
CA ILE A 271 -15.87 -1.93 19.89
C ILE A 271 -16.74 -2.06 21.15
N PRO A 272 -16.26 -2.66 22.27
CA PRO A 272 -17.04 -2.71 23.50
C PRO A 272 -17.27 -1.32 24.11
N GLY A 273 -16.25 -0.46 24.13
CA GLY A 273 -16.35 0.89 24.69
C GLY A 273 -17.38 1.77 23.99
N LEU A 274 -17.38 1.77 22.65
CA LEU A 274 -18.38 2.46 21.86
C LEU A 274 -19.76 1.82 22.02
N THR A 275 -19.85 0.48 22.06
CA THR A 275 -21.13 -0.19 22.31
C THR A 275 -21.72 0.22 23.66
N ALA A 276 -20.92 0.28 24.73
CA ALA A 276 -21.34 0.75 26.05
C ALA A 276 -21.74 2.24 26.03
N LEU A 277 -20.96 3.10 25.37
CA LEU A 277 -21.27 4.51 25.22
C LEU A 277 -22.62 4.72 24.50
N SER A 278 -22.96 3.87 23.52
CA SER A 278 -24.25 3.94 22.83
C SER A 278 -25.44 3.69 23.75
N TRP A 279 -25.26 2.97 24.86
CA TRP A 279 -26.30 2.80 25.87
C TRP A 279 -26.54 4.06 26.71
N LEU A 280 -25.51 4.89 26.87
CA LEU A 280 -25.58 6.15 27.62
C LEU A 280 -26.10 7.30 26.74
N THR A 281 -25.60 7.43 25.52
CA THR A 281 -25.93 8.55 24.62
C THR A 281 -27.10 8.26 23.69
N GLY A 282 -27.60 7.02 23.70
CA GLY A 282 -28.48 6.51 22.65
C GLY A 282 -27.77 6.47 21.29
N THR A 283 -28.57 6.41 20.22
CA THR A 283 -28.13 6.17 18.83
C THR A 283 -28.44 7.35 17.89
N GLY A 284 -28.62 8.55 18.46
CA GLY A 284 -29.07 9.76 17.75
C GLY A 284 -27.94 10.57 17.09
N LYS A 285 -28.17 11.88 16.91
CA LYS A 285 -27.17 12.81 16.35
C LYS A 285 -25.92 12.93 17.23
N ILE A 286 -26.10 12.96 18.55
CA ILE A 286 -25.02 13.05 19.54
C ILE A 286 -24.07 11.86 19.42
N TRP A 287 -24.62 10.65 19.31
CA TRP A 287 -23.86 9.42 19.07
C TRP A 287 -22.99 9.52 17.82
N ARG A 288 -23.56 9.97 16.70
CA ARG A 288 -22.82 10.13 15.45
C ARG A 288 -21.67 11.14 15.61
N ALA A 289 -21.94 12.29 16.22
CA ALA A 289 -20.92 13.30 16.50
C ALA A 289 -19.79 12.73 17.38
N ALA A 290 -20.14 11.99 18.44
CA ALA A 290 -19.17 11.33 19.31
C ALA A 290 -18.32 10.30 18.55
N THR A 291 -18.91 9.48 17.67
CA THR A 291 -18.16 8.52 16.86
C THR A 291 -17.25 9.18 15.82
N VAL A 292 -17.68 10.29 15.21
CA VAL A 292 -16.83 11.08 14.30
C VAL A 292 -15.66 11.70 15.08
N ALA A 293 -15.93 12.30 16.24
CA ALA A 293 -14.88 12.84 17.11
C ALA A 293 -13.90 11.75 17.55
N ALA A 294 -14.38 10.55 17.90
CA ALA A 294 -13.55 9.40 18.25
C ALA A 294 -12.68 8.95 17.07
N ALA A 295 -13.24 8.87 15.85
CA ALA A 295 -12.50 8.54 14.64
C ALA A 295 -11.42 9.59 14.32
N SER A 296 -11.70 10.88 14.50
CA SER A 296 -10.69 11.92 14.30
C SER A 296 -9.63 11.91 15.39
N ALA A 297 -10.01 11.71 16.66
CA ALA A 297 -9.08 11.71 17.78
C ALA A 297 -8.12 10.51 17.74
N ILE A 298 -8.62 9.32 17.38
CA ILE A 298 -7.80 8.09 17.38
C ILE A 298 -6.66 8.15 16.34
N ILE A 299 -6.86 8.88 15.24
CA ILE A 299 -5.83 9.10 14.20
C ILE A 299 -4.57 9.75 14.77
N PHE A 300 -4.72 10.68 15.72
CA PHE A 300 -3.60 11.35 16.38
C PHE A 300 -3.14 10.63 17.65
N ALA A 301 -4.09 10.06 18.40
CA ALA A 301 -3.80 9.39 19.67
C ALA A 301 -2.94 8.14 19.47
N VAL A 302 -3.12 7.39 18.38
CA VAL A 302 -2.38 6.15 18.12
C VAL A 302 -0.87 6.41 17.87
N PRO A 303 -0.46 7.28 16.93
CA PRO A 303 0.95 7.65 16.77
C PRO A 303 1.57 8.26 18.05
N ALA A 304 0.84 9.12 18.75
CA ALA A 304 1.31 9.70 20.01
C ALA A 304 1.52 8.63 21.10
N GLY A 305 0.60 7.66 21.19
CA GLY A 305 0.72 6.51 22.08
C GLY A 305 1.91 5.61 21.72
N MET A 306 2.16 5.37 20.44
CA MET A 306 3.33 4.62 19.98
C MET A 306 4.64 5.31 20.38
N TYR A 307 4.74 6.63 20.16
CA TYR A 307 5.89 7.42 20.60
C TYR A 307 6.11 7.30 22.12
N TRP A 308 5.05 7.51 22.89
CA TRP A 308 5.12 7.45 24.36
C TRP A 308 5.53 6.06 24.85
N LEU A 309 4.95 4.99 24.29
CA LEU A 309 5.28 3.60 24.63
C LEU A 309 6.73 3.24 24.24
N GLY A 310 7.14 3.57 23.01
CA GLY A 310 8.48 3.29 22.51
C GLY A 310 9.55 4.01 23.31
N LYS A 311 9.33 5.28 23.65
CA LYS A 311 10.28 6.08 24.45
C LYS A 311 10.32 5.66 25.93
N SER A 312 9.17 5.37 26.54
CA SER A 312 9.10 5.14 27.99
C SER A 312 9.48 3.71 28.39
N TYR A 313 9.29 2.74 27.50
CA TYR A 313 9.50 1.32 27.79
C TYR A 313 10.52 0.64 26.87
N SER A 314 11.21 1.40 26.01
CA SER A 314 12.20 0.89 25.04
C SER A 314 11.67 -0.27 24.20
N LEU A 315 10.41 -0.18 23.79
CA LEU A 315 9.78 -1.21 22.95
C LEU A 315 10.17 -0.98 21.48
N GLU A 316 10.88 -1.93 20.90
CA GLU A 316 11.41 -1.86 19.52
C GLU A 316 10.34 -1.56 18.47
N SER A 317 9.22 -2.29 18.48
CA SER A 317 8.18 -2.12 17.45
C SER A 317 7.54 -0.72 17.43
N PRO A 318 7.10 -0.15 18.57
CA PRO A 318 6.67 1.26 18.63
C PRO A 318 7.77 2.27 18.27
N LEU A 319 9.02 1.98 18.63
CA LEU A 319 10.16 2.86 18.35
C LEU A 319 10.46 2.94 16.85
N SER A 320 10.56 1.79 16.17
CA SER A 320 10.74 1.68 14.72
C SER A 320 9.64 2.45 13.96
N ARG A 321 8.37 2.29 14.35
CA ARG A 321 7.25 3.05 13.73
C ARG A 321 7.38 4.56 13.93
N TRP A 322 7.84 4.98 15.11
CA TRP A 322 8.09 6.40 15.37
C TRP A 322 9.22 6.95 14.49
N GLU A 323 10.30 6.19 14.30
CA GLU A 323 11.41 6.61 13.43
C GLU A 323 10.97 6.78 11.98
N MET A 324 10.09 5.89 11.51
CA MET A 324 9.50 6.00 10.17
C MET A 324 8.67 7.28 10.01
N ILE A 325 7.87 7.61 11.02
CA ILE A 325 7.12 8.89 11.07
C ILE A 325 8.09 10.07 11.12
N ARG A 326 9.17 9.99 11.91
CA ARG A 326 10.17 11.06 12.04
C ARG A 326 10.81 11.37 10.70
N VAL A 327 11.23 10.35 9.93
CA VAL A 327 11.85 10.54 8.61
C VAL A 327 10.89 11.26 7.65
N ALA A 328 9.61 10.89 7.64
CA ALA A 328 8.60 11.61 6.86
C ALA A 328 8.42 13.07 7.32
N LEU A 329 8.49 13.34 8.63
CA LEU A 329 8.44 14.71 9.16
C LEU A 329 9.69 15.53 8.80
N GLU A 330 10.89 14.95 8.80
CA GLU A 330 12.10 15.64 8.35
C GLU A 330 12.03 15.98 6.86
N ALA A 331 11.48 15.08 6.03
CA ALA A 331 11.25 15.39 4.62
C ALA A 331 10.31 16.59 4.43
N LEU A 332 9.21 16.66 5.18
CA LEU A 332 8.29 17.81 5.15
C LEU A 332 8.92 19.10 5.69
N ARG A 333 9.89 19.00 6.62
CA ARG A 333 10.63 20.18 7.11
C ARG A 333 11.65 20.67 6.10
N ALA A 334 12.36 19.74 5.46
CA ALA A 334 13.36 20.05 4.45
C ALA A 334 12.72 20.66 3.19
N ASP A 335 11.53 20.19 2.81
CA ASP A 335 10.73 20.75 1.72
C ASP A 335 9.25 20.89 2.11
N PRO A 336 8.84 22.05 2.69
CA PRO A 336 7.46 22.31 3.05
C PRO A 336 6.48 22.33 1.86
N TRP A 337 6.99 22.48 0.62
CA TRP A 337 6.15 22.50 -0.57
C TRP A 337 5.54 21.12 -0.87
N LEU A 338 6.13 20.05 -0.31
CA LEU A 338 5.56 18.70 -0.32
C LEU A 338 4.16 18.66 0.31
N LEU A 339 3.79 19.59 1.20
CA LEU A 339 2.42 19.66 1.73
C LEU A 339 1.38 20.06 0.67
N LEU A 340 1.79 20.62 -0.47
CA LEU A 340 0.88 20.98 -1.56
C LEU A 340 0.75 19.89 -2.62
N HIS A 341 1.86 19.33 -3.09
CA HIS A 341 1.85 18.39 -4.21
C HIS A 341 2.35 16.98 -3.85
N GLY A 342 3.04 16.81 -2.72
CA GLY A 342 3.64 15.53 -2.32
C GLY A 342 4.80 15.09 -3.23
N SER A 343 5.33 13.91 -2.94
CA SER A 343 6.49 13.31 -3.61
C SER A 343 6.13 12.12 -4.51
N GLY A 344 4.82 11.82 -4.61
CA GLY A 344 4.25 10.71 -5.35
C GLY A 344 4.13 9.45 -4.51
N TRP A 345 3.18 8.58 -4.84
CA TRP A 345 3.02 7.29 -4.17
C TRP A 345 4.27 6.41 -4.38
N GLY A 346 4.65 5.64 -3.34
CA GLY A 346 5.84 4.77 -3.35
C GLY A 346 7.19 5.50 -3.22
N SER A 347 7.18 6.81 -3.01
CA SER A 347 8.38 7.64 -2.80
C SER A 347 8.99 7.51 -1.40
N TYR A 348 8.25 6.95 -0.44
CA TYR A 348 8.73 6.86 0.94
C TYR A 348 10.05 6.10 1.06
N ASN A 349 10.29 5.10 0.20
CA ASN A 349 11.58 4.42 0.10
C ASN A 349 12.75 5.39 -0.17
N ASP A 350 12.57 6.34 -1.08
CA ASP A 350 13.59 7.33 -1.44
C ASP A 350 13.77 8.33 -0.29
N ILE A 351 12.66 8.75 0.34
CA ILE A 351 12.68 9.61 1.52
C ILE A 351 13.43 8.94 2.67
N LEU A 352 13.13 7.67 2.95
CA LEU A 352 13.79 6.89 3.99
C LEU A 352 15.28 6.77 3.72
N TYR A 353 15.67 6.47 2.48
CA TYR A 353 17.08 6.40 2.11
C TYR A 353 17.77 7.76 2.25
N ARG A 354 17.13 8.86 1.83
CA ARG A 354 17.71 10.19 1.91
C ARG A 354 17.97 10.63 3.35
N PHE A 355 17.01 10.41 4.24
CA PHE A 355 17.06 10.87 5.65
C PHE A 355 17.45 9.76 6.62
N LEU A 356 18.09 8.68 6.13
CA LEU A 356 18.42 7.53 6.94
C LEU A 356 19.23 7.93 8.18
N GLU A 357 20.12 8.94 8.07
CA GLU A 357 20.95 9.50 9.17
C GLU A 357 20.17 9.93 10.43
N HIS A 358 18.86 10.16 10.31
CA HIS A 358 17.96 10.57 11.39
C HIS A 358 17.37 9.39 12.18
N VAL A 359 17.59 8.15 11.72
CA VAL A 359 17.24 6.89 12.39
C VAL A 359 18.34 6.52 13.40
N ARG A 360 17.99 5.77 14.46
CA ARG A 360 18.98 5.28 15.43
C ARG A 360 19.83 4.15 14.82
N ASP A 361 21.08 4.04 15.25
CA ASP A 361 22.01 2.93 14.97
C ASP A 361 22.17 2.51 13.50
N ILE A 362 22.73 3.43 12.71
CA ILE A 362 22.96 3.22 11.29
C ILE A 362 24.36 2.69 11.07
N ARG A 363 24.51 1.38 10.84
CA ARG A 363 25.85 0.81 10.67
C ARG A 363 26.30 0.85 9.21
N VAL A 364 27.46 1.46 8.99
CA VAL A 364 28.33 1.24 7.84
C VAL A 364 29.14 -0.03 8.15
N ASP A 365 28.45 -1.16 8.26
CA ASP A 365 29.10 -2.46 8.17
C ASP A 365 28.89 -2.96 6.74
N SER A 366 29.81 -3.76 6.22
CA SER A 366 29.94 -4.21 4.82
C SER A 366 28.81 -5.15 4.35
N GLU A 367 27.57 -4.79 4.66
CA GLU A 367 26.35 -5.50 4.33
C GLU A 367 25.32 -4.45 3.87
N THR A 368 25.53 -3.88 2.69
CA THR A 368 24.47 -3.27 1.84
C THR A 368 23.41 -2.35 2.47
N TRP A 369 23.66 -1.69 3.61
CA TRP A 369 22.62 -0.99 4.41
C TRP A 369 21.46 -1.90 4.84
N GLN A 370 21.53 -3.18 4.48
CA GLN A 370 20.47 -4.16 4.58
C GLN A 370 20.22 -4.49 6.05
N PRO A 371 21.22 -4.66 6.94
CA PRO A 371 20.98 -4.77 8.37
C PRO A 371 20.29 -3.53 8.95
N SER A 372 20.62 -2.31 8.52
CA SER A 372 19.95 -1.09 9.01
C SER A 372 18.48 -1.01 8.51
N LEU A 373 18.19 -1.53 7.32
CA LEU A 373 16.83 -1.65 6.76
C LEU A 373 16.06 -2.87 7.31
N ASP A 374 16.76 -3.93 7.69
CA ASP A 374 16.25 -5.15 8.32
C ASP A 374 16.01 -4.92 9.83
N ILE A 375 16.82 -4.06 10.48
CA ILE A 375 16.58 -3.49 11.83
C ILE A 375 15.31 -2.63 11.81
N MET A 376 15.04 -1.93 10.70
CA MET A 376 13.74 -1.29 10.43
C MET A 376 12.66 -2.29 9.94
N GLY A 377 12.92 -3.59 10.02
CA GLY A 377 11.93 -4.67 9.88
C GLY A 377 11.77 -5.26 8.48
N GLY A 378 12.69 -5.04 7.53
CA GLY A 378 12.64 -5.62 6.17
C GLY A 378 11.45 -5.15 5.32
N GLY A 379 10.54 -4.35 5.89
CA GLY A 379 9.31 -3.80 5.30
C GLY A 379 9.32 -2.27 5.21
N ALA A 380 10.50 -1.66 5.21
CA ALA A 380 10.66 -0.21 5.23
C ALA A 380 10.41 0.42 3.84
N PHE A 381 9.21 0.21 3.30
CA PHE A 381 8.73 0.76 2.03
C PHE A 381 7.47 1.62 2.12
N HIS A 382 6.93 1.76 3.32
CA HIS A 382 5.77 2.59 3.63
C HIS A 382 5.98 3.19 5.03
N THR A 383 5.48 4.39 5.30
CA THR A 383 5.51 5.06 6.62
C THR A 383 4.88 4.30 7.80
N HIS A 384 4.24 3.15 7.56
CA HIS A 384 3.33 2.47 8.50
C HIS A 384 2.25 3.38 9.11
N ASN A 385 1.86 4.43 8.39
CA ASN A 385 0.75 5.32 8.72
C ASN A 385 0.15 5.83 7.40
N SER A 386 -0.98 5.25 6.95
CA SER A 386 -1.56 5.61 5.65
C SER A 386 -1.93 7.10 5.54
N TYR A 387 -2.26 7.78 6.64
CA TYR A 387 -2.53 9.22 6.60
C TYR A 387 -1.27 10.02 6.31
N LEU A 388 -0.15 9.64 6.92
CA LEU A 388 1.14 10.26 6.64
C LEU A 388 1.60 9.89 5.23
N GLU A 389 1.45 8.64 4.81
CA GLU A 389 1.76 8.19 3.44
C GLU A 389 1.01 9.01 2.39
N ALA A 390 -0.31 9.17 2.55
CA ALA A 390 -1.11 9.99 1.64
C ALA A 390 -0.66 11.45 1.64
N THR A 391 -0.28 11.98 2.81
CA THR A 391 0.22 13.36 2.96
C THR A 391 1.55 13.55 2.25
N ILE A 392 2.52 12.66 2.44
CA ILE A 392 3.83 12.76 1.77
C ILE A 392 3.73 12.45 0.28
N SER A 393 2.78 11.60 -0.13
CA SER A 393 2.62 11.18 -1.53
C SER A 393 1.89 12.22 -2.36
N THR A 394 0.88 12.88 -1.80
CA THR A 394 -0.05 13.75 -2.57
C THR A 394 -0.32 15.10 -1.92
N GLY A 395 0.42 15.44 -0.87
CA GLY A 395 0.21 16.64 -0.08
C GLY A 395 -0.92 16.50 0.93
N LEU A 396 -1.09 17.56 1.73
CA LEU A 396 -2.14 17.72 2.72
C LEU A 396 -3.55 17.43 2.16
N PRO A 397 -3.93 17.83 0.92
CA PRO A 397 -5.26 17.53 0.41
C PRO A 397 -5.54 16.03 0.31
N GLY A 398 -4.58 15.21 -0.11
CA GLY A 398 -4.77 13.76 -0.15
C GLY A 398 -4.80 13.12 1.24
N GLY A 399 -3.97 13.59 2.17
CA GLY A 399 -4.05 13.20 3.58
C GLY A 399 -5.43 13.47 4.20
N LEU A 400 -6.01 14.66 3.92
CA LEU A 400 -7.36 15.03 4.36
C LEU A 400 -8.45 14.18 3.70
N LEU A 401 -8.32 13.87 2.41
CA LEU A 401 -9.26 12.99 1.69
C LEU A 401 -9.23 11.56 2.24
N LEU A 402 -8.06 11.04 2.60
CA LEU A 402 -7.95 9.73 3.25
C LEU A 402 -8.57 9.75 4.67
N LEU A 403 -8.38 10.83 5.44
CA LEU A 403 -9.05 11.04 6.73
C LEU A 403 -10.58 11.11 6.58
N ALA A 404 -11.06 11.75 5.52
CA ALA A 404 -12.49 11.86 5.26
C ALA A 404 -13.17 10.50 5.00
N LEU A 405 -12.42 9.45 4.62
CA LEU A 405 -12.98 8.15 4.28
C LEU A 405 -13.71 7.46 5.47
N PRO A 406 -13.07 7.15 6.62
CA PRO A 406 -13.77 6.57 7.77
C PRO A 406 -14.86 7.48 8.32
N VAL A 407 -14.66 8.81 8.29
CA VAL A 407 -15.67 9.79 8.72
C VAL A 407 -16.92 9.71 7.84
N THR A 408 -16.75 9.67 6.52
CA THR A 408 -17.86 9.55 5.57
C THR A 408 -18.59 8.22 5.76
N ALA A 409 -17.86 7.13 6.01
CA ALA A 409 -18.46 5.82 6.29
C ALA A 409 -19.35 5.84 7.54
N ILE A 410 -18.89 6.47 8.64
CA ILE A 410 -19.66 6.68 9.87
C ILE A 410 -20.93 7.49 9.59
N LEU A 411 -20.82 8.58 8.82
CA LEU A 411 -21.96 9.45 8.49
C LEU A 411 -23.00 8.72 7.62
N CYS A 412 -22.55 7.84 6.73
CA CYS A 412 -23.38 7.02 5.85
C CYS A 412 -23.93 5.75 6.52
N ALA A 413 -23.54 5.41 7.76
CA ALA A 413 -23.92 4.15 8.39
C ALA A 413 -25.43 3.98 8.57
N ARG A 414 -25.94 2.80 8.15
CA ARG A 414 -27.38 2.47 8.16
C ARG A 414 -27.94 2.36 9.59
N ARG A 415 -29.07 3.02 9.86
CA ARG A 415 -29.74 3.08 11.18
C ARG A 415 -29.91 1.74 11.92
N ARG A 416 -30.16 0.63 11.20
CA ARG A 416 -30.41 -0.71 11.81
C ARG A 416 -29.16 -1.47 12.24
N SER A 417 -27.95 -0.95 12.04
CA SER A 417 -26.71 -1.65 12.47
C SER A 417 -25.59 -0.65 12.77
N HIS A 418 -25.94 0.62 12.96
CA HIS A 418 -24.98 1.72 12.93
C HIS A 418 -24.02 1.72 14.13
N VAL A 419 -24.35 1.16 15.30
CA VAL A 419 -23.40 1.15 16.44
C VAL A 419 -22.14 0.37 16.11
N VAL A 420 -22.29 -0.90 15.73
CA VAL A 420 -21.14 -1.77 15.38
C VAL A 420 -20.44 -1.26 14.13
N LEU A 421 -21.17 -0.81 13.12
CA LEU A 421 -20.56 -0.25 11.90
C LEU A 421 -19.74 1.01 12.20
N CYS A 422 -20.27 1.96 12.99
CA CYS A 422 -19.51 3.13 13.40
C CYS A 422 -18.28 2.74 14.21
N ALA A 423 -18.41 1.79 15.14
CA ALA A 423 -17.27 1.32 15.93
C ALA A 423 -16.18 0.68 15.07
N VAL A 424 -16.55 -0.15 14.09
CA VAL A 424 -15.62 -0.74 13.12
C VAL A 424 -14.85 0.36 12.38
N TRP A 425 -15.51 1.41 11.89
CA TRP A 425 -14.83 2.51 11.18
C TRP A 425 -13.95 3.38 12.08
N VAL A 426 -14.25 3.50 13.38
CA VAL A 426 -13.32 4.09 14.36
C VAL A 426 -12.09 3.21 14.54
N VAL A 427 -12.24 1.88 14.65
CA VAL A 427 -11.10 0.95 14.71
C VAL A 427 -10.27 1.05 13.43
N VAL A 428 -10.90 1.01 12.25
CA VAL A 428 -10.22 1.17 10.96
C VAL A 428 -9.43 2.48 10.91
N ALA A 429 -9.99 3.59 11.38
CA ALA A 429 -9.27 4.86 11.45
C ALA A 429 -8.01 4.77 12.34
N GLY A 430 -8.11 4.11 13.50
CA GLY A 430 -6.95 3.86 14.36
C GLY A 430 -5.91 2.95 13.71
N LEU A 431 -6.34 1.93 12.95
CA LEU A 431 -5.42 1.03 12.24
C LEU A 431 -4.67 1.72 11.12
N LEU A 432 -5.34 2.56 10.32
CA LEU A 432 -4.69 3.33 9.26
C LEU A 432 -3.67 4.34 9.80
N ALA A 433 -3.77 4.72 11.08
CA ALA A 433 -2.75 5.53 11.76
C ALA A 433 -1.57 4.72 12.31
N ALA A 434 -1.69 3.39 12.33
CA ALA A 434 -0.71 2.45 12.89
C ALA A 434 -0.11 1.51 11.85
N TRP A 435 -0.71 1.43 10.67
CA TRP A 435 -0.40 0.44 9.64
C TRP A 435 -0.94 0.89 8.27
N PHE A 436 -0.67 0.11 7.23
CA PHE A 436 -1.12 0.33 5.86
C PHE A 436 -2.03 -0.79 5.35
N THR A 437 -2.63 -0.61 4.18
CA THR A 437 -3.49 -1.60 3.54
C THR A 437 -2.75 -2.35 2.45
N LEU A 438 -3.07 -3.63 2.28
CA LEU A 438 -2.54 -4.48 1.21
C LEU A 438 -3.57 -4.66 0.09
N PRO A 439 -3.14 -4.97 -1.15
CA PRO A 439 -4.03 -4.99 -2.33
C PRO A 439 -5.20 -5.95 -2.15
N GLU A 440 -5.01 -7.07 -1.45
CA GLU A 440 -6.06 -8.04 -1.13
C GLU A 440 -7.20 -7.43 -0.33
N ALA A 441 -6.93 -6.37 0.45
CA ALA A 441 -7.94 -5.74 1.30
C ALA A 441 -8.84 -4.75 0.53
N VAL A 442 -8.45 -4.28 -0.66
CA VAL A 442 -9.20 -3.26 -1.41
C VAL A 442 -10.62 -3.72 -1.80
N PRO A 443 -10.82 -4.94 -2.31
CA PRO A 443 -12.17 -5.48 -2.57
C PRO A 443 -13.04 -5.54 -1.31
N PHE A 444 -12.45 -5.93 -0.18
CA PHE A 444 -13.12 -5.97 1.11
C PHE A 444 -13.47 -4.58 1.62
N GLN A 445 -12.58 -3.61 1.46
CA GLN A 445 -12.82 -2.21 1.80
C GLN A 445 -13.98 -1.64 0.98
N ALA A 446 -13.97 -1.85 -0.34
CA ALA A 446 -15.03 -1.42 -1.24
C ALA A 446 -16.40 -2.00 -0.85
N ALA A 447 -16.44 -3.30 -0.56
CA ALA A 447 -17.65 -3.98 -0.13
C ALA A 447 -18.10 -3.54 1.27
N ALA A 448 -17.17 -3.31 2.21
CA ALA A 448 -17.47 -2.80 3.54
C ALA A 448 -18.06 -1.38 3.51
N LEU A 449 -17.54 -0.50 2.65
CA LEU A 449 -18.10 0.84 2.42
C LEU A 449 -19.56 0.73 1.93
N ALA A 450 -19.80 -0.07 0.89
CA ALA A 450 -21.14 -0.26 0.33
C ALA A 450 -22.11 -0.93 1.32
N ALA A 451 -21.65 -1.92 2.07
CA ALA A 451 -22.38 -2.62 3.13
C ALA A 451 -22.78 -1.66 4.26
N THR A 452 -21.88 -0.76 4.64
CA THR A 452 -22.09 0.26 5.69
C THR A 452 -23.23 1.20 5.32
N ALA A 453 -23.25 1.66 4.06
CA ALA A 453 -24.35 2.49 3.53
C ALA A 453 -25.67 1.70 3.39
N GLY A 454 -25.60 0.38 3.23
CA GLY A 454 -26.76 -0.49 3.00
C GLY A 454 -27.29 -0.44 1.57
N GLY A 455 -26.45 -0.01 0.62
CA GLY A 455 -26.79 0.22 -0.79
C GLY A 455 -27.66 1.46 -1.03
N LEU A 456 -28.07 1.68 -2.28
CA LEU A 456 -28.88 2.85 -2.67
C LEU A 456 -30.33 2.81 -2.20
N PRO A 457 -30.92 3.94 -1.73
CA PRO A 457 -32.35 4.03 -1.47
C PRO A 457 -33.17 3.65 -2.71
N ARG A 458 -34.16 2.76 -2.52
CA ARG A 458 -35.06 2.24 -3.58
C ARG A 458 -35.83 3.35 -4.33
N THR A 459 -35.87 4.56 -3.78
CA THR A 459 -36.57 5.74 -4.29
C THR A 459 -35.76 6.55 -5.29
N SER A 460 -34.47 6.25 -5.52
CA SER A 460 -33.65 6.92 -6.53
C SER A 460 -33.89 6.39 -7.96
N ARG A 461 -35.11 5.95 -8.28
CA ARG A 461 -35.56 5.98 -9.68
C ARG A 461 -35.74 7.45 -10.01
N SER A 462 -34.64 8.10 -10.40
CA SER A 462 -34.76 9.40 -11.01
C SER A 462 -35.72 9.23 -12.18
N ARG A 463 -36.80 10.03 -12.19
CA ARG A 463 -37.56 10.35 -13.40
C ARG A 463 -36.61 11.14 -14.33
N ASP A 464 -35.50 10.54 -14.73
CA ASP A 464 -34.65 11.06 -15.78
C ASP A 464 -35.40 10.81 -17.07
N GLY A 465 -36.34 11.71 -17.36
CA GLY A 465 -37.04 11.75 -18.63
C GLY A 465 -36.04 11.77 -19.79
N HIS A 466 -36.52 11.35 -20.96
CA HIS A 466 -35.79 11.20 -22.22
C HIS A 466 -35.25 12.52 -22.81
N SER A 467 -34.84 13.49 -21.99
CA SER A 467 -34.23 14.72 -22.45
C SER A 467 -32.89 14.44 -23.14
N PRO A 468 -32.60 15.08 -24.29
CA PRO A 468 -31.31 14.97 -24.97
C PRO A 468 -30.11 15.38 -24.08
N ALA A 469 -30.32 16.28 -23.11
CA ALA A 469 -29.28 16.65 -22.13
C ALA A 469 -28.85 15.48 -21.22
N ASN A 470 -29.76 14.54 -20.94
CA ASN A 470 -29.45 13.33 -20.15
C ASN A 470 -28.66 12.31 -20.98
N HIS A 471 -28.80 12.30 -22.31
CA HIS A 471 -28.04 11.42 -23.19
C HIS A 471 -26.56 11.81 -23.21
N TYR A 472 -26.24 13.10 -23.40
CA TYR A 472 -24.85 13.59 -23.39
C TYR A 472 -24.13 13.26 -22.08
N LYS A 473 -24.78 13.50 -20.93
CA LYS A 473 -24.22 13.14 -19.62
C LYS A 473 -23.94 11.64 -19.49
N ARG A 474 -24.86 10.78 -19.95
CA ARG A 474 -24.66 9.33 -19.95
C ARG A 474 -23.46 8.90 -20.80
N PHE A 475 -23.33 9.45 -22.01
CA PHE A 475 -22.18 9.17 -22.88
C PHE A 475 -20.86 9.65 -22.26
N LEU A 476 -20.84 10.84 -21.66
CA LEU A 476 -19.66 11.35 -20.98
C LEU A 476 -19.25 10.47 -19.79
N HIS A 477 -20.19 10.11 -18.90
CA HIS A 477 -19.90 9.24 -17.76
C HIS A 477 -19.43 7.85 -18.20
N ALA A 478 -20.08 7.27 -19.21
CA ALA A 478 -19.66 5.99 -19.77
C ALA A 478 -18.28 6.08 -20.44
N GLY A 479 -17.98 7.16 -21.16
CA GLY A 479 -16.68 7.40 -21.78
C GLY A 479 -15.55 7.54 -20.77
N VAL A 480 -15.75 8.32 -19.70
CA VAL A 480 -14.77 8.45 -18.61
C VAL A 480 -14.54 7.11 -17.91
N ALA A 481 -15.61 6.37 -17.61
CA ALA A 481 -15.50 5.05 -17.00
C ALA A 481 -14.81 4.03 -17.92
N ALA A 482 -15.09 4.05 -19.23
CA ALA A 482 -14.42 3.19 -20.19
C ALA A 482 -12.92 3.51 -20.32
N LEU A 483 -12.55 4.78 -20.33
CA LEU A 483 -11.14 5.20 -20.33
C LEU A 483 -10.42 4.76 -19.06
N ALA A 484 -11.02 4.98 -17.89
CA ALA A 484 -10.46 4.50 -16.62
C ALA A 484 -10.28 2.97 -16.63
N GLY A 485 -11.23 2.23 -17.21
CA GLY A 485 -11.15 0.79 -17.37
C GLY A 485 -10.03 0.34 -18.31
N LEU A 486 -9.85 1.03 -19.44
CA LEU A 486 -8.75 0.77 -20.36
C LEU A 486 -7.39 1.00 -19.68
N VAL A 487 -7.24 2.07 -18.92
CA VAL A 487 -6.00 2.37 -18.18
C VAL A 487 -5.71 1.27 -17.15
N LEU A 488 -6.71 0.85 -16.36
CA LEU A 488 -6.56 -0.22 -15.38
C LEU A 488 -6.18 -1.56 -16.02
N VAL A 489 -6.85 -1.95 -17.11
CA VAL A 489 -6.51 -3.20 -17.83
C VAL A 489 -5.10 -3.11 -18.42
N THR A 490 -4.71 -1.96 -18.96
CA THR A 490 -3.36 -1.76 -19.49
C THR A 490 -2.31 -1.88 -18.38
N ALA A 491 -2.54 -1.26 -17.22
CA ALA A 491 -1.65 -1.37 -16.06
C ALA A 491 -1.57 -2.80 -15.53
N SER A 492 -2.68 -3.55 -15.53
CA SER A 492 -2.66 -4.98 -15.20
C SER A 492 -1.73 -5.76 -16.13
N VAL A 493 -1.85 -5.55 -17.45
CA VAL A 493 -1.03 -6.26 -18.44
C VAL A 493 0.45 -5.87 -18.30
N MET A 494 0.75 -4.58 -18.08
CA MET A 494 2.11 -4.11 -17.84
C MET A 494 2.72 -4.74 -16.59
N THR A 495 1.96 -4.79 -15.49
CA THR A 495 2.40 -5.40 -14.22
C THR A 495 2.70 -6.90 -14.41
N VAL A 496 1.83 -7.64 -15.08
CA VAL A 496 2.05 -9.08 -15.37
C VAL A 496 3.30 -9.29 -16.22
N ARG A 497 3.47 -8.50 -17.30
CA ARG A 497 4.61 -8.64 -18.20
C ARG A 497 5.92 -8.37 -17.48
N LEU A 498 5.99 -7.26 -16.74
CA LEU A 498 7.17 -6.86 -16.00
C LEU A 498 7.56 -7.90 -14.95
N ALA A 499 6.59 -8.37 -14.16
CA ALA A 499 6.81 -9.41 -13.14
C ALA A 499 7.32 -10.73 -13.74
N LEU A 500 6.70 -11.20 -14.82
CA LEU A 500 7.12 -12.44 -15.50
C LEU A 500 8.53 -12.34 -16.07
N ASP A 501 8.88 -11.21 -16.69
CA ASP A 501 10.21 -11.03 -17.26
C ASP A 501 11.28 -10.84 -16.19
N ALA A 502 10.97 -10.13 -15.10
CA ALA A 502 11.85 -10.01 -13.94
C ALA A 502 12.13 -11.39 -13.31
N GLN A 503 11.10 -12.23 -13.17
CA GLN A 503 11.24 -13.60 -12.68
C GLN A 503 12.08 -14.47 -13.62
N ARG A 504 11.90 -14.35 -14.93
CA ARG A 504 12.71 -15.09 -15.93
C ARG A 504 14.18 -14.70 -15.82
N VAL A 505 14.49 -13.42 -15.72
CA VAL A 505 15.87 -12.94 -15.54
C VAL A 505 16.46 -13.47 -14.23
N LEU A 506 15.70 -13.41 -13.12
CA LEU A 506 16.14 -13.97 -11.84
C LEU A 506 16.42 -15.48 -11.92
N ALA A 507 15.56 -16.24 -12.59
CA ALA A 507 15.74 -17.69 -12.79
C ALA A 507 16.99 -17.98 -13.63
N ASN A 508 17.24 -17.22 -14.70
CA ASN A 508 18.44 -17.35 -15.52
C ASN A 508 19.71 -17.04 -14.72
N MET A 509 19.69 -15.98 -13.91
CA MET A 509 20.80 -15.61 -13.03
C MET A 509 21.12 -16.69 -11.99
N ARG A 510 20.10 -17.35 -11.43
CA ARG A 510 20.26 -18.38 -10.38
C ARG A 510 20.67 -19.75 -10.91
N THR A 511 20.21 -20.11 -12.10
CA THR A 511 20.54 -21.40 -12.74
C THR A 511 21.85 -21.37 -13.51
N GLY A 512 22.39 -20.19 -13.80
CA GLY A 512 23.61 -20.01 -14.59
C GLY A 512 23.42 -20.35 -16.08
N GLY A 513 22.19 -20.61 -16.52
CA GLY A 513 21.85 -21.04 -17.88
C GLY A 513 22.12 -19.99 -18.96
N ALA A 514 22.37 -20.46 -20.18
CA ALA A 514 22.52 -19.63 -21.37
C ALA A 514 21.31 -19.83 -22.29
N VAL A 515 20.40 -18.85 -22.38
CA VAL A 515 19.44 -18.79 -23.50
C VAL A 515 19.14 -17.36 -23.94
N ASP A 516 19.04 -16.39 -23.03
CA ASP A 516 18.94 -14.97 -23.39
C ASP A 516 19.63 -14.11 -22.34
N ARG A 517 20.75 -13.51 -22.75
CA ARG A 517 21.59 -12.67 -21.92
C ARG A 517 21.24 -11.18 -22.05
N SER A 518 20.13 -10.85 -22.72
CA SER A 518 19.65 -9.48 -22.84
C SER A 518 18.64 -9.15 -21.75
N LEU A 519 18.69 -7.91 -21.25
CA LEU A 519 17.66 -7.36 -20.37
C LEU A 519 16.54 -6.77 -21.24
N PRO A 520 15.27 -7.19 -21.05
CA PRO A 520 14.16 -6.61 -21.78
C PRO A 520 14.11 -5.07 -21.60
N PRO A 521 13.84 -4.28 -22.66
CA PRO A 521 13.86 -2.81 -22.57
C PRO A 521 12.89 -2.23 -21.52
N TRP A 522 11.75 -2.88 -21.31
CA TRP A 522 10.78 -2.48 -20.27
C TRP A 522 11.21 -2.86 -18.86
N LEU A 523 12.03 -3.91 -18.69
CA LEU A 523 12.64 -4.22 -17.40
C LEU A 523 13.73 -3.20 -17.07
N LEU A 524 14.52 -2.79 -18.09
CA LEU A 524 15.49 -1.71 -17.93
C LEU A 524 14.78 -0.41 -17.54
N SER A 525 13.75 0.02 -18.27
CA SER A 525 13.04 1.26 -17.97
C SER A 525 12.07 1.18 -16.79
N ASP A 526 11.74 -0.03 -16.33
CA ASP A 526 10.80 -0.30 -15.24
C ASP A 526 9.44 0.38 -15.42
N HIS A 527 9.02 0.56 -16.68
CA HIS A 527 7.87 1.39 -17.06
C HIS A 527 7.84 2.79 -16.41
N GLY A 528 9.00 3.38 -16.11
CA GLY A 528 9.13 4.69 -15.47
C GLY A 528 8.92 4.67 -13.95
N GLN A 529 8.95 3.50 -13.30
CA GLN A 529 8.81 3.38 -11.84
C GLN A 529 10.12 3.66 -11.06
N GLY A 530 11.20 4.03 -11.76
CA GLY A 530 12.48 4.40 -11.14
C GLY A 530 13.46 3.24 -10.94
N GLY A 531 13.25 2.12 -11.64
CA GLY A 531 14.18 1.00 -11.71
C GLY A 531 14.17 0.08 -10.49
N MET A 532 13.01 -0.12 -9.86
CA MET A 532 12.84 -0.96 -8.67
C MET A 532 13.17 -2.44 -8.93
N HIS A 533 12.75 -3.00 -10.06
CA HIS A 533 13.09 -4.38 -10.44
C HIS A 533 14.59 -4.53 -10.71
N LEU A 534 15.17 -3.59 -11.48
CA LEU A 534 16.59 -3.56 -11.77
C LEU A 534 17.42 -3.43 -10.48
N TRP A 535 16.98 -2.56 -9.56
CA TRP A 535 17.59 -2.41 -8.26
C TRP A 535 17.61 -3.74 -7.49
N TRP A 536 16.46 -4.41 -7.38
CA TRP A 536 16.38 -5.65 -6.62
C TRP A 536 17.23 -6.78 -7.22
N LEU A 537 17.14 -6.99 -8.54
CA LEU A 537 17.92 -8.01 -9.25
C LEU A 537 19.42 -7.81 -9.06
N THR A 538 19.86 -6.55 -9.16
CA THR A 538 21.26 -6.18 -9.04
C THR A 538 21.75 -6.33 -7.61
N LEU A 539 20.95 -5.93 -6.62
CA LEU A 539 21.30 -6.07 -5.21
C LEU A 539 21.36 -7.55 -4.78
N ASP A 540 20.40 -8.38 -5.19
CA ASP A 540 20.40 -9.83 -4.93
C ASP A 540 21.66 -10.49 -5.49
N LEU A 541 22.04 -10.17 -6.74
CA LEU A 541 23.26 -10.72 -7.34
C LEU A 541 24.51 -10.23 -6.60
N THR A 542 24.62 -8.93 -6.38
CA THR A 542 25.79 -8.31 -5.74
C THR A 542 26.04 -8.93 -4.37
N ASN A 543 25.01 -9.04 -3.53
CA ASN A 543 25.11 -9.66 -2.21
C ASN A 543 25.54 -11.14 -2.28
N ARG A 544 24.97 -11.91 -3.22
CA ARG A 544 25.35 -13.32 -3.39
C ARG A 544 26.81 -13.46 -3.83
N LEU A 545 27.28 -12.64 -4.75
CA LEU A 545 28.65 -12.68 -5.23
C LEU A 545 29.65 -12.18 -4.18
N ALA A 546 29.31 -11.14 -3.42
CA ALA A 546 30.12 -10.67 -2.30
C ALA A 546 30.26 -11.74 -1.21
N ALA A 547 29.16 -12.36 -0.79
CA ALA A 547 29.18 -13.47 0.16
C ALA A 547 30.04 -14.65 -0.34
N LYS A 548 29.94 -14.97 -1.64
CA LYS A 548 30.77 -16.00 -2.28
C LYS A 548 32.26 -15.63 -2.26
N GLY A 549 32.59 -14.38 -2.58
CA GLY A 549 33.94 -13.82 -2.53
C GLY A 549 34.57 -13.89 -1.15
N ARG A 550 33.83 -13.52 -0.10
CA ARG A 550 34.24 -13.65 1.31
C ARG A 550 34.65 -15.07 1.70
N THR A 551 34.00 -16.08 1.11
CA THR A 551 34.33 -17.49 1.35
C THR A 551 35.45 -18.04 0.45
N GLY A 552 35.96 -17.23 -0.49
CA GLY A 552 36.97 -17.64 -1.47
C GLY A 552 36.47 -18.64 -2.52
N ALA A 553 35.14 -18.76 -2.69
CA ALA A 553 34.56 -19.71 -3.64
C ALA A 553 34.67 -19.20 -5.09
N ALA A 554 35.01 -20.09 -6.03
CA ALA A 554 35.27 -19.73 -7.42
C ALA A 554 34.03 -19.21 -8.15
N PHE A 555 34.19 -18.10 -8.90
CA PHE A 555 33.14 -17.52 -9.72
C PHE A 555 33.00 -18.21 -11.07
N THR A 556 31.77 -18.28 -11.56
CA THR A 556 31.46 -18.78 -12.90
C THR A 556 31.46 -17.62 -13.90
N ALA A 557 31.79 -17.92 -15.17
CA ALA A 557 31.73 -16.91 -16.23
C ALA A 557 30.32 -16.30 -16.43
N SER A 558 29.27 -17.05 -16.06
CA SER A 558 27.89 -16.56 -16.10
C SER A 558 27.62 -15.51 -15.01
N GLU A 559 28.12 -15.73 -13.80
CA GLU A 559 28.01 -14.78 -12.68
C GLU A 559 28.75 -13.47 -12.99
N VAL A 560 29.98 -13.55 -13.49
CA VAL A 560 30.78 -12.38 -13.90
C VAL A 560 30.07 -11.60 -15.00
N TYR A 561 29.55 -12.30 -16.02
CA TYR A 561 28.79 -11.69 -17.10
C TYR A 561 27.56 -10.94 -16.58
N TRP A 562 26.74 -11.56 -15.72
CA TRP A 562 25.53 -10.94 -15.20
C TRP A 562 25.84 -9.74 -14.32
N PHE A 563 26.92 -9.80 -13.53
CA PHE A 563 27.35 -8.66 -12.71
C PHE A 563 27.76 -7.47 -13.59
N GLU A 564 28.60 -7.69 -14.60
CA GLU A 564 28.98 -6.66 -15.58
C GLU A 564 27.76 -6.10 -16.34
N ALA A 565 26.85 -6.96 -16.77
CA ALA A 565 25.65 -6.56 -17.52
C ALA A 565 24.71 -5.70 -16.67
N LEU A 566 24.47 -6.09 -15.40
CA LEU A 566 23.62 -5.34 -14.49
C LEU A 566 24.28 -4.02 -14.06
N MET A 567 25.60 -3.99 -13.84
CA MET A 567 26.33 -2.76 -13.52
C MET A 567 26.15 -1.72 -14.64
N ARG A 568 26.36 -2.13 -15.89
CA ARG A 568 26.13 -1.27 -17.06
C ARG A 568 24.67 -0.86 -17.22
N ALA A 569 23.73 -1.75 -16.92
CA ALA A 569 22.30 -1.45 -16.98
C ALA A 569 21.91 -0.38 -15.94
N VAL A 570 22.42 -0.49 -14.71
CA VAL A 570 22.21 0.51 -13.66
C VAL A 570 22.81 1.85 -14.08
N ASP A 571 24.08 1.88 -14.52
CA ASP A 571 24.72 3.13 -14.94
C ASP A 571 24.01 3.79 -16.11
N ARG A 572 23.58 3.00 -17.11
CA ARG A 572 22.77 3.49 -18.24
C ARG A 572 21.45 4.06 -17.77
N HIS A 573 20.71 3.34 -16.92
CA HIS A 573 19.43 3.80 -16.41
C HIS A 573 19.57 5.11 -15.63
N VAL A 574 20.58 5.21 -14.75
CA VAL A 574 20.84 6.43 -13.97
C VAL A 574 21.23 7.61 -14.85
N ALA A 575 21.96 7.38 -15.94
CA ALA A 575 22.36 8.43 -16.87
C ALA A 575 21.23 8.89 -17.81
N GLU A 576 20.37 7.98 -18.25
CA GLU A 576 19.42 8.23 -19.34
C GLU A 576 17.96 8.38 -18.88
N LEU A 577 17.61 7.87 -17.69
CA LEU A 577 16.23 7.75 -17.23
C LEU A 577 16.00 8.29 -15.80
N PRO A 578 14.79 8.79 -15.49
CA PRO A 578 14.41 9.12 -14.12
C PRO A 578 14.56 7.91 -13.20
N SER A 579 15.37 8.06 -12.15
CA SER A 579 15.79 6.96 -11.28
C SER A 579 15.41 7.20 -9.84
N SER A 580 15.03 6.13 -9.13
CA SER A 580 14.88 6.15 -7.67
C SER A 580 16.23 6.39 -6.99
N ILE A 581 16.20 6.94 -5.78
CA ILE A 581 17.40 7.14 -4.97
C ILE A 581 18.08 5.79 -4.67
N ARG A 582 17.27 4.74 -4.45
CA ARG A 582 17.75 3.37 -4.26
C ARG A 582 18.57 2.88 -5.44
N LEU A 583 18.07 3.03 -6.67
CA LEU A 583 18.82 2.63 -7.85
C LEU A 583 20.12 3.42 -7.99
N LYS A 584 20.09 4.74 -7.77
CA LYS A 584 21.29 5.58 -7.82
C LYS A 584 22.35 5.12 -6.82
N SER A 585 21.95 4.70 -5.62
CA SER A 585 22.88 4.19 -4.61
C SER A 585 23.63 2.92 -5.04
N LEU A 586 23.05 2.09 -5.91
CA LEU A 586 23.74 0.89 -6.42
C LEU A 586 24.97 1.22 -7.27
N THR A 587 25.03 2.40 -7.89
CA THR A 587 26.23 2.83 -8.60
C THR A 587 27.45 2.90 -7.68
N VAL A 588 27.26 3.12 -6.38
CA VAL A 588 28.32 3.13 -5.36
C VAL A 588 28.49 1.74 -4.75
N ILE A 589 27.39 1.09 -4.34
CA ILE A 589 27.41 -0.21 -3.66
C ILE A 589 28.08 -1.30 -4.52
N MET A 590 27.78 -1.37 -5.81
CA MET A 590 28.36 -2.42 -6.65
C MET A 590 29.88 -2.26 -6.80
N ARG A 591 30.39 -1.02 -6.81
CA ARG A 591 31.82 -0.73 -6.92
C ARG A 591 32.55 -1.03 -5.62
N ASP A 592 31.87 -0.80 -4.49
CA ASP A 592 32.35 -1.17 -3.18
C ASP A 592 32.61 -2.67 -3.07
N GLU A 593 31.59 -3.47 -3.34
CA GLU A 593 31.66 -4.94 -3.26
C GLU A 593 32.65 -5.52 -4.28
N LEU A 594 32.75 -4.89 -5.47
CA LEU A 594 33.74 -5.25 -6.48
C LEU A 594 35.18 -4.96 -6.01
N ALA A 595 35.40 -3.88 -5.27
CA ALA A 595 36.72 -3.48 -4.77
C ALA A 595 37.17 -4.33 -3.58
N THR A 596 36.24 -4.68 -2.69
CA THR A 596 36.53 -5.21 -1.36
C THR A 596 36.31 -6.72 -1.25
N GLU A 597 35.23 -7.24 -1.84
CA GLU A 597 34.80 -8.64 -1.62
C GLU A 597 34.98 -9.55 -2.84
N MET A 598 35.06 -9.00 -4.07
CA MET A 598 35.16 -9.79 -5.31
C MET A 598 36.59 -9.81 -5.89
N GLY A 599 37.55 -10.35 -5.13
CA GLY A 599 38.98 -10.35 -5.49
C GLY A 599 39.42 -11.31 -6.62
N ASP A 600 38.51 -12.06 -7.24
CA ASP A 600 38.83 -13.06 -8.28
C ASP A 600 39.37 -12.41 -9.57
N PRO A 601 40.43 -12.96 -10.20
CA PRO A 601 41.02 -12.41 -11.43
C PRO A 601 40.04 -12.24 -12.61
N GLN A 602 38.93 -12.99 -12.65
CA GLN A 602 37.90 -12.82 -13.67
C GLN A 602 37.27 -11.40 -13.64
N PHE A 603 37.35 -10.70 -12.50
CA PHE A 603 36.87 -9.33 -12.35
C PHE A 603 37.92 -8.26 -12.62
N ASP A 604 39.20 -8.61 -12.88
CA ASP A 604 40.30 -7.64 -13.02
C ASP A 604 40.01 -6.57 -14.07
N ARG A 605 39.56 -7.00 -15.25
CA ARG A 605 39.19 -6.08 -16.33
C ARG A 605 38.09 -5.10 -15.91
N LEU A 606 37.10 -5.58 -15.13
CA LEU A 606 36.02 -4.74 -14.65
C LEU A 606 36.54 -3.76 -13.58
N ARG A 607 37.39 -4.22 -12.66
CA ARG A 607 38.03 -3.37 -11.64
C ARG A 607 38.84 -2.24 -12.24
N GLU A 608 39.64 -2.53 -13.28
CA GLU A 608 40.45 -1.54 -13.99
C GLU A 608 39.62 -0.39 -14.55
N TRP A 609 38.38 -0.65 -14.98
CA TRP A 609 37.52 0.36 -15.60
C TRP A 609 36.59 1.04 -14.60
N GLU A 610 36.06 0.30 -13.63
CA GLU A 610 34.97 0.77 -12.78
C GLU A 610 35.46 1.46 -11.51
N ILE A 611 36.54 0.98 -10.88
CA ILE A 611 37.06 1.53 -9.62
C ILE A 611 37.59 2.98 -9.79
N PRO A 612 38.31 3.34 -10.88
CA PRO A 612 38.75 4.73 -11.05
C PRO A 612 37.59 5.74 -11.13
N THR A 613 36.40 5.32 -11.54
CA THR A 613 35.22 6.19 -11.65
C THR A 613 34.43 6.32 -10.34
N TRP A 614 34.77 5.54 -9.31
CA TRP A 614 33.99 5.43 -8.08
C TRP A 614 33.85 6.78 -7.34
N SER A 615 34.93 7.57 -7.25
CA SER A 615 34.90 8.90 -6.64
C SER A 615 33.90 9.84 -7.29
N GLN A 616 33.80 9.81 -8.63
CA GLN A 616 32.85 10.63 -9.39
C GLN A 616 31.41 10.21 -9.08
N LYS A 617 31.15 8.90 -8.97
CA LYS A 617 29.81 8.36 -8.62
C LYS A 617 29.39 8.77 -7.21
N VAL A 618 30.30 8.69 -6.24
CA VAL A 618 30.05 9.17 -4.87
C VAL A 618 29.73 10.68 -4.89
N MET A 619 30.51 11.49 -5.62
CA MET A 619 30.27 12.93 -5.71
C MET A 619 28.93 13.28 -6.39
N MET A 620 28.55 12.58 -7.46
CA MET A 620 27.24 12.76 -8.10
C MET A 620 26.10 12.45 -7.13
N LEU A 621 26.20 11.33 -6.41
CA LEU A 621 25.18 10.91 -5.45
C LEU A 621 25.02 11.92 -4.29
N ARG A 622 26.14 12.51 -3.86
CA ARG A 622 26.19 13.55 -2.81
C ARG A 622 25.58 14.88 -3.23
N GLN A 623 25.46 15.17 -4.52
CA GLN A 623 24.72 16.37 -4.98
C GLN A 623 23.22 16.23 -4.70
N GLU A 624 22.69 15.01 -4.75
CA GLU A 624 21.27 14.74 -4.47
C GLU A 624 21.01 14.40 -3.00
N MET A 625 21.99 13.79 -2.33
CA MET A 625 21.93 13.41 -0.91
C MET A 625 23.11 13.98 -0.12
N PRO A 626 23.13 15.31 0.13
CA PRO A 626 24.23 16.01 0.78
C PRO A 626 24.40 15.67 2.27
N GLU A 627 23.47 14.92 2.85
CA GLU A 627 23.55 14.43 4.23
C GLU A 627 24.18 13.03 4.31
N ARG A 628 24.08 12.23 3.23
CA ARG A 628 24.57 10.85 3.19
C ARG A 628 26.09 10.70 2.99
N THR A 629 26.92 11.25 3.87
CA THR A 629 28.41 11.11 3.78
C THR A 629 28.88 9.71 4.11
N ASP A 630 28.06 8.96 4.84
CA ASP A 630 28.24 7.55 5.12
C ASP A 630 28.39 6.68 3.85
N LEU A 631 27.82 7.09 2.71
CA LEU A 631 28.01 6.41 1.42
C LEU A 631 29.44 6.55 0.86
N ALA A 632 30.23 7.50 1.37
CA ALA A 632 31.63 7.67 1.02
C ALA A 632 32.58 6.85 1.90
N ALA A 633 32.08 6.30 3.01
CA ALA A 633 32.92 5.59 3.98
C ALA A 633 33.64 4.37 3.39
N PRO A 634 33.00 3.48 2.61
CA PRO A 634 33.69 2.33 2.04
C PRO A 634 34.78 2.71 1.01
N PHE A 635 34.51 3.75 0.21
CA PHE A 635 35.49 4.32 -0.72
C PHE A 635 36.71 4.88 0.02
N LEU A 636 36.49 5.70 1.04
CA LEU A 636 37.55 6.26 1.88
C LEU A 636 38.33 5.16 2.63
N GLY A 637 37.63 4.14 3.15
CA GLY A 637 38.23 2.98 3.79
C GLY A 637 39.16 2.22 2.85
N THR A 638 38.72 1.97 1.61
CA THR A 638 39.53 1.32 0.57
C THR A 638 40.80 2.13 0.25
N LEU A 639 40.69 3.45 0.13
CA LEU A 639 41.86 4.31 -0.13
C LEU A 639 42.86 4.29 1.04
N VAL A 640 42.37 4.30 2.28
CA VAL A 640 43.23 4.22 3.46
C VAL A 640 43.91 2.85 3.57
N GLN A 641 43.19 1.75 3.36
CA GLN A 641 43.73 0.38 3.40
C GLN A 641 44.77 0.13 2.31
N SER A 642 44.54 0.66 1.10
CA SER A 642 45.47 0.56 -0.03
C SER A 642 46.65 1.55 0.03
N GLN A 643 46.82 2.27 1.15
CA GLN A 643 47.85 3.28 1.37
C GLN A 643 47.80 4.47 0.38
N ASN A 644 46.67 4.69 -0.29
CA ASN A 644 46.45 5.86 -1.14
C ASN A 644 45.99 7.07 -0.31
N THR A 645 46.78 7.40 0.72
CA THR A 645 46.45 8.38 1.77
C THR A 645 46.29 9.80 1.24
N ALA A 646 47.08 10.20 0.23
CA ALA A 646 46.97 11.53 -0.38
C ALA A 646 45.60 11.75 -1.03
N VAL A 647 45.07 10.77 -1.75
CA VAL A 647 43.75 10.85 -2.37
C VAL A 647 42.65 10.83 -1.31
N ALA A 648 42.78 9.99 -0.27
CA ALA A 648 41.84 9.96 0.86
C ALA A 648 41.77 11.33 1.58
N ILE A 649 42.93 11.96 1.82
CA ILE A 649 43.02 13.29 2.46
C ILE A 649 42.39 14.36 1.57
N ASN A 650 42.70 14.39 0.27
CA ASN A 650 42.14 15.38 -0.65
C ASN A 650 40.63 15.26 -0.76
N PHE A 651 40.12 14.05 -1.01
CA PHE A 651 38.69 13.79 -1.11
C PHE A 651 37.95 14.08 0.21
N GLY A 652 38.52 13.65 1.34
CA GLY A 652 37.93 13.92 2.65
C GLY A 652 37.94 15.42 2.99
N ASN A 653 38.97 16.18 2.60
CA ASN A 653 38.98 17.62 2.76
C ASN A 653 37.90 18.31 1.91
N GLU A 654 37.60 17.81 0.70
CA GLU A 654 36.46 18.32 -0.09
C GLU A 654 35.12 18.12 0.62
N LEU A 655 34.95 17.01 1.35
CA LEU A 655 33.78 16.79 2.21
C LEU A 655 33.74 17.78 3.38
N LEU A 656 34.89 18.00 4.04
CA LEU A 656 35.00 18.92 5.18
C LEU A 656 34.77 20.39 4.80
N LEU A 657 35.01 20.78 3.55
CA LEU A 657 34.68 22.14 3.06
C LEU A 657 33.18 22.41 3.11
N ARG A 658 32.34 21.38 2.97
CA ARG A 658 30.88 21.51 3.03
C ARG A 658 30.34 21.34 4.44
N ASN A 659 30.90 20.38 5.18
CA ASN A 659 30.56 20.14 6.58
C ASN A 659 31.85 19.97 7.41
N PRO A 660 32.32 21.02 8.11
CA PRO A 660 33.55 20.96 8.89
C PRO A 660 33.55 19.95 10.04
N ASN A 661 32.36 19.46 10.42
CA ASN A 661 32.15 18.47 11.47
C ASN A 661 31.66 17.13 10.91
N ASP A 662 31.91 16.85 9.63
CA ASP A 662 31.52 15.58 9.03
C ASP A 662 32.26 14.41 9.69
N PRO A 663 31.56 13.48 10.37
CA PRO A 663 32.21 12.44 11.16
C PRO A 663 33.00 11.48 10.28
N VAL A 664 32.51 11.15 9.08
CA VAL A 664 33.15 10.20 8.16
C VAL A 664 34.44 10.80 7.60
N ALA A 665 34.37 12.01 7.08
CA ALA A 665 35.53 12.69 6.53
C ALA A 665 36.60 12.95 7.61
N LEU A 666 36.20 13.40 8.80
CA LEU A 666 37.12 13.56 9.94
C LEU A 666 37.80 12.25 10.31
N TRP A 667 37.04 11.15 10.38
CA TRP A 667 37.55 9.83 10.74
C TRP A 667 38.61 9.32 9.76
N PHE A 668 38.25 9.21 8.47
CA PHE A 668 39.15 8.61 7.48
C PHE A 668 40.34 9.49 7.13
N THR A 669 40.18 10.82 7.08
CA THR A 669 41.35 11.70 6.93
C THR A 669 42.24 11.68 8.17
N GLY A 670 41.65 11.53 9.37
CA GLY A 670 42.38 11.31 10.61
C GLY A 670 43.26 10.07 10.56
N ILE A 671 42.69 8.92 10.17
CA ILE A 671 43.44 7.66 10.01
C ILE A 671 44.55 7.80 8.96
N ALA A 672 44.28 8.47 7.83
CA ALA A 672 45.27 8.67 6.77
C ALA A 672 46.47 9.53 7.23
N MET A 673 46.25 10.49 8.13
CA MET A 673 47.25 11.47 8.58
C MET A 673 48.00 11.02 9.84
N ALA A 674 47.35 10.28 10.75
CA ALA A 674 47.90 9.91 12.05
C ALA A 674 49.27 9.18 12.01
N PRO A 675 49.56 8.31 11.04
CA PRO A 675 50.86 7.64 10.94
C PRO A 675 52.00 8.53 10.44
N THR A 676 51.71 9.74 9.94
CA THR A 676 52.71 10.62 9.30
C THR A 676 53.38 11.53 10.32
N ALA A 677 54.69 11.76 10.17
CA ALA A 677 55.43 12.65 11.07
C ALA A 677 55.00 14.13 10.96
N GLU A 678 54.56 14.55 9.78
CA GLU A 678 54.16 15.94 9.50
C GLU A 678 52.76 16.25 10.03
N TRP A 679 51.81 15.31 9.87
CA TRP A 679 50.39 15.56 10.14
C TRP A 679 49.81 14.73 11.29
N GLY A 680 50.63 13.96 12.01
CA GLY A 680 50.19 13.01 13.04
C GLY A 680 49.25 13.61 14.09
N ASN A 681 49.64 14.74 14.70
CA ASN A 681 48.82 15.44 15.71
C ASN A 681 47.48 15.93 15.15
N LEU A 682 47.49 16.46 13.92
CA LEU A 682 46.26 16.90 13.25
C LEU A 682 45.36 15.70 12.92
N GLY A 683 45.95 14.57 12.52
CA GLY A 683 45.24 13.31 12.29
C GLY A 683 44.52 12.81 13.54
N GLN A 684 45.23 12.75 14.67
CA GLN A 684 44.65 12.38 15.97
C GLN A 684 43.53 13.33 16.40
N ALA A 685 43.74 14.65 16.25
CA ALA A 685 42.71 15.65 16.55
C ALA A 685 41.45 15.48 15.70
N ARG A 686 41.59 15.11 14.42
CA ARG A 686 40.44 14.80 13.55
C ARG A 686 39.71 13.54 14.00
N MET A 687 40.42 12.49 14.39
CA MET A 687 39.79 11.27 14.92
C MET A 687 38.99 11.55 16.21
N LEU A 688 39.53 12.36 17.14
CA LEU A 688 38.81 12.78 18.34
C LEU A 688 37.55 13.58 18.00
N ARG A 689 37.65 14.53 17.07
CA ARG A 689 36.50 15.31 16.59
C ARG A 689 35.45 14.43 15.90
N ALA A 690 35.86 13.38 15.19
CA ALA A 690 34.93 12.44 14.58
C ALA A 690 34.11 11.68 15.64
N VAL A 691 34.74 11.30 16.76
CA VAL A 691 34.04 10.69 17.91
C VAL A 691 33.04 11.66 18.52
N ASP A 692 33.46 12.90 18.78
CA ASP A 692 32.55 13.94 19.30
C ASP A 692 31.40 14.26 18.32
N ALA A 693 31.64 14.11 17.01
CA ALA A 693 30.64 14.25 15.95
C ALA A 693 29.78 12.97 15.75
N GLY A 694 30.03 11.90 16.50
CA GLY A 694 29.20 10.70 16.53
C GLY A 694 29.53 9.62 15.50
N ILE A 695 30.79 9.49 15.07
CA ILE A 695 31.22 8.41 14.15
C ILE A 695 30.86 7.00 14.66
N GLU A 696 30.79 6.79 15.98
CA GLU A 696 30.43 5.48 16.57
C GLU A 696 29.03 5.00 16.16
N ARG A 697 28.15 5.93 15.76
CA ARG A 697 26.83 5.56 15.21
C ARG A 697 26.96 4.84 13.88
N LEU A 698 27.98 5.20 13.08
CA LEU A 698 28.25 4.72 11.72
C LEU A 698 29.23 3.56 11.72
N ILE A 699 30.35 3.69 12.43
CA ILE A 699 31.44 2.71 12.49
C ILE A 699 31.66 2.36 13.96
N PRO A 700 31.25 1.16 14.42
CA PRO A 700 31.50 0.73 15.78
C PRO A 700 33.00 0.70 16.08
N LEU A 701 33.43 1.40 17.13
CA LEU A 701 34.83 1.43 17.52
C LEU A 701 35.16 0.25 18.42
N ALA A 702 36.25 -0.44 18.09
CA ALA A 702 36.78 -1.51 18.93
C ALA A 702 37.23 -0.96 20.30
N PRO A 703 37.14 -1.75 21.40
CA PRO A 703 37.43 -1.26 22.75
C PRO A 703 38.84 -0.68 22.94
N ASP A 704 39.81 -1.23 22.24
CA ASP A 704 41.21 -0.78 22.17
C ASP A 704 41.35 0.59 21.49
N VAL A 705 40.68 0.79 20.36
CA VAL A 705 40.62 2.09 19.66
C VAL A 705 39.96 3.14 20.55
N ARG A 706 38.87 2.79 21.23
CA ARG A 706 38.20 3.68 22.19
C ARG A 706 39.12 4.08 23.34
N LYS A 707 39.87 3.12 23.89
CA LYS A 707 40.86 3.37 24.94
C LYS A 707 41.98 4.30 24.46
N MET A 708 42.54 4.03 23.28
CA MET A 708 43.57 4.87 22.65
C MET A 708 43.09 6.32 22.50
N LEU A 709 41.88 6.54 21.97
CA LEU A 709 41.31 7.88 21.80
C LEU A 709 41.03 8.57 23.14
N HIS A 710 40.62 7.80 24.16
CA HIS A 710 40.43 8.36 25.50
C HIS A 710 41.75 8.80 26.14
N ASP A 711 42.82 8.04 25.95
CA ASP A 711 44.15 8.38 26.46
C ASP A 711 44.71 9.62 25.73
N LEU A 712 44.54 9.70 24.41
CA LEU A 712 44.88 10.89 23.60
C LEU A 712 44.12 12.17 23.99
N ARG A 713 42.98 12.06 24.68
CA ARG A 713 42.19 13.22 25.15
C ARG A 713 42.71 13.78 26.47
N ARG A 714 43.51 13.00 27.21
CA ARG A 714 44.08 13.39 28.51
C ARG A 714 45.41 14.11 28.37
N ASP A 715 46.17 13.74 27.35
CA ASP A 715 47.41 14.40 26.92
C ASP A 715 47.08 15.67 26.11
#